data_AF-A0AB40ALV9-F1
#
_entry.id   AF-A0AB40ALV9-F1
#
_cell.length_a   1.000
_cell.length_b   1.000
_cell.length_c   1.000
_cell.angle_alpha   90.00
_cell.angle_beta   90.00
_cell.angle_gamma   90.00
#
_symmetry.space_group_name_H-M   'P 1'
#
loop_
_entity.id
_entity.type
_entity.pdbx_description
1 polymer ?
#
loop_
_entity_poly.entity_id
_entity_poly.type
_entity_poly.pdbx_seq_one_letter_code
_entity_poly.pdbx_strand_id
1 'polypeptide(L)'
;MEQFRQIGEVIGSLKVLMVFQDEIRINQRQCCLLVDAFDLAFDVIKEEIHKNLCFSERLTKWKALDQPLKELQRIFREGEHFIRQCLETKDWWGKAVLMNQSTECVDFHLHNLLWCIPVILEAIECAAEISGSRQEDVQKKKIVFSKKYERDWMEPMIFQFEYGKQYLVSPEMCHRMETAWREDRWILSEMISDKKYSGISKQENRLGELLLAPRGKFFPTSLLLNSKDYQFRRRLGTGGKYKEIQWMGESFVVKHLIGEIDPIAQEVSLQSSVTHPNVMHIMYAFADEEKKESFLLMELMHRDLSGYIREVSSSKRRIPFPLLIAVDIMLQIARGMEHLHLRKIYHGELNPSNVFVRTRNSSHDIGYLQAKITGFGVSAMNQTPSDTCIWYAPEVLEEQERSADSTAFKYSEKADVYSFGMICFELLTGKVPFEDSHLQGGKMSRNIKAGERPLFPSPSPKYLTNLVKKCWQAEPSQRPNFTSICRVLRYIKRFLLMNPDHSQLESLMPNVDYFELEMSLSKKYASWARKEPLQVSEIPFQMFAYRILEREKNSMNIIKDKSSESGSEDASLCGDETARNLCTLDDSLSGSVTSSKSSLGSSDTPKSSQVSTDRNKNSSTKKVNRKDRKETGQRQKVKPVRPLQTTRMNSRRNLQPSVVPSPRRTSGNSADTELP
;
A
#
# COMPACT_ATOMS: atom_id res chain seq x y z
N MET A 1 9.12 8.55 -26.10
CA MET A 1 8.10 8.74 -27.19
C MET A 1 7.31 7.48 -27.50
N GLU A 2 7.94 6.34 -27.81
CA GLU A 2 7.21 5.11 -28.20
C GLU A 2 6.16 4.68 -27.16
N GLN A 3 6.47 4.82 -25.87
CA GLN A 3 5.49 4.58 -24.79
C GLN A 3 4.22 5.45 -24.94
N PHE A 4 4.34 6.72 -25.34
CA PHE A 4 3.20 7.61 -25.57
C PHE A 4 2.38 7.21 -26.80
N ARG A 5 3.05 6.75 -27.87
CA ARG A 5 2.37 6.17 -29.05
C ARG A 5 1.52 4.96 -28.65
N GLN A 6 2.05 4.08 -27.81
CA GLN A 6 1.34 2.90 -27.33
C GLN A 6 0.25 3.19 -26.28
N ILE A 7 0.32 4.33 -25.58
CA ILE A 7 -0.81 4.83 -24.77
C ILE A 7 -1.96 5.25 -25.70
N GLY A 8 -1.65 5.94 -26.81
CA GLY A 8 -2.62 6.29 -27.85
C GLY A 8 -3.27 5.08 -28.52
N GLU A 9 -2.52 3.99 -28.74
CA GLU A 9 -3.09 2.70 -29.20
C GLU A 9 -4.13 2.15 -28.22
N VAL A 10 -3.86 2.21 -26.91
CA VAL A 10 -4.81 1.75 -25.88
C VAL A 10 -6.03 2.67 -25.79
N ILE A 11 -5.88 3.99 -25.92
CA ILE A 11 -7.02 4.92 -26.04
C ILE A 11 -7.87 4.61 -27.29
N GLY A 12 -7.24 4.28 -28.42
CA GLY A 12 -7.94 3.82 -29.62
C GLY A 12 -8.74 2.54 -29.37
N SER A 13 -8.13 1.54 -28.72
CA SER A 13 -8.77 0.29 -28.32
C SER A 13 -9.97 0.52 -27.39
N LEU A 14 -9.81 1.38 -26.37
CA LEU A 14 -10.86 1.79 -25.44
C LEU A 14 -12.02 2.48 -26.15
N LYS A 15 -11.75 3.40 -27.07
CA LYS A 15 -12.78 4.09 -27.86
C LYS A 15 -13.56 3.13 -28.77
N VAL A 16 -12.90 2.13 -29.36
CA VAL A 16 -13.57 1.05 -30.11
C VAL A 16 -14.45 0.18 -29.21
N LEU A 17 -13.98 -0.17 -28.00
CA LEU A 17 -14.78 -0.92 -27.03
C LEU A 17 -16.04 -0.14 -26.59
N MET A 18 -15.92 1.17 -26.34
CA MET A 18 -17.04 2.00 -25.89
C MET A 18 -18.05 2.35 -27.00
N VAL A 19 -17.82 1.98 -28.27
CA VAL A 19 -18.90 1.96 -29.29
C VAL A 19 -20.04 1.03 -28.85
N PHE A 20 -19.71 -0.04 -28.12
CA PHE A 20 -20.65 -1.03 -27.58
C PHE A 20 -21.08 -0.71 -26.13
N GLN A 21 -20.98 0.55 -25.69
CA GLN A 21 -21.30 0.92 -24.30
C GLN A 21 -22.72 0.56 -23.86
N ASP A 22 -23.69 0.50 -24.78
CA ASP A 22 -25.07 0.11 -24.49
C ASP A 22 -25.26 -1.40 -24.28
N GLU A 23 -24.25 -2.21 -24.62
CA GLU A 23 -24.17 -3.64 -24.26
C GLU A 23 -23.63 -3.85 -22.83
N ILE A 24 -23.03 -2.82 -22.21
CA ILE A 24 -22.49 -2.87 -20.84
C ILE A 24 -23.65 -2.80 -19.82
N ARG A 25 -24.23 -3.97 -19.54
CA ARG A 25 -25.37 -4.11 -18.60
C ARG A 25 -25.03 -3.93 -17.12
N ILE A 26 -23.74 -3.83 -16.76
CA ILE A 26 -23.27 -3.67 -15.38
C ILE A 26 -22.02 -2.78 -15.41
N ASN A 27 -21.93 -1.80 -14.52
CA ASN A 27 -20.84 -0.81 -14.42
C ASN A 27 -20.70 0.13 -15.64
N GLN A 28 -21.81 0.48 -16.33
CA GLN A 28 -21.77 1.37 -17.49
C GLN A 28 -21.23 2.76 -17.14
N ARG A 29 -21.74 3.40 -16.08
CA ARG A 29 -21.34 4.75 -15.66
C ARG A 29 -19.88 4.80 -15.22
N GLN A 30 -19.42 3.76 -14.52
CA GLN A 30 -18.01 3.57 -14.19
C GLN A 30 -17.12 3.37 -15.42
N CYS A 31 -17.55 2.61 -16.43
CA CYS A 31 -16.79 2.45 -17.68
C CYS A 31 -16.67 3.79 -18.44
N CYS A 32 -17.76 4.56 -18.55
CA CYS A 32 -17.74 5.91 -19.13
C CYS A 32 -16.81 6.84 -18.34
N LEU A 33 -16.92 6.88 -17.01
CA LEU A 33 -16.04 7.67 -16.14
C LEU A 33 -14.55 7.31 -16.33
N LEU A 34 -14.23 6.02 -16.44
CA LEU A 34 -12.85 5.56 -16.59
C LEU A 34 -12.26 5.97 -17.95
N VAL A 35 -13.05 5.86 -19.04
CA VAL A 35 -12.60 6.28 -20.38
C VAL A 35 -12.48 7.80 -20.48
N ASP A 36 -13.44 8.57 -19.95
CA ASP A 36 -13.37 10.04 -19.93
C ASP A 36 -12.14 10.53 -19.15
N ALA A 37 -11.83 9.89 -18.01
CA ALA A 37 -10.64 10.20 -17.22
C ALA A 37 -9.34 9.83 -17.95
N PHE A 38 -9.30 8.71 -18.68
CA PHE A 38 -8.14 8.31 -19.49
C PHE A 38 -7.95 9.18 -20.75
N ASP A 39 -9.03 9.63 -21.39
CA ASP A 39 -8.94 10.51 -22.56
C ASP A 39 -8.49 11.92 -22.15
N LEU A 40 -9.06 12.47 -21.07
CA LEU A 40 -8.60 13.73 -20.48
C LEU A 40 -7.13 13.64 -20.00
N ALA A 41 -6.73 12.50 -19.41
CA ALA A 41 -5.33 12.23 -19.06
C ALA A 41 -4.41 12.27 -20.28
N PHE A 42 -4.79 11.59 -21.36
CA PHE A 42 -4.02 11.55 -22.61
C PHE A 42 -3.91 12.95 -23.23
N ASP A 43 -5.00 13.71 -23.25
CA ASP A 43 -5.05 15.04 -23.84
C ASP A 43 -4.26 16.10 -23.04
N VAL A 44 -4.32 16.08 -21.71
CA VAL A 44 -3.46 16.94 -20.87
C VAL A 44 -1.97 16.62 -21.10
N ILE A 45 -1.60 15.33 -21.17
CA ILE A 45 -0.21 14.92 -21.42
C ILE A 45 0.23 15.32 -22.84
N LYS A 46 -0.62 15.14 -23.85
CA LYS A 46 -0.41 15.59 -25.24
C LYS A 46 -0.13 17.10 -25.28
N GLU A 47 -0.96 17.91 -24.62
CA GLU A 47 -0.81 19.36 -24.58
C GLU A 47 0.47 19.80 -23.86
N GLU A 48 0.76 19.29 -22.67
CA GLU A 48 2.00 19.67 -21.96
C GLU A 48 3.26 19.15 -22.66
N ILE A 49 3.22 18.02 -23.37
CA ILE A 49 4.32 17.59 -24.26
C ILE A 49 4.50 18.60 -25.42
N HIS A 50 3.42 18.95 -26.13
CA HIS A 50 3.46 19.87 -27.28
C HIS A 50 3.92 21.29 -26.89
N LYS A 51 3.50 21.76 -25.70
CA LYS A 51 3.77 23.10 -25.16
C LYS A 51 5.19 23.26 -24.65
N ASN A 52 5.76 22.23 -24.01
CA ASN A 52 7.01 22.37 -23.26
C ASN A 52 8.24 21.68 -23.88
N LEU A 53 8.07 20.71 -24.78
CA LEU A 53 9.16 19.86 -25.29
C LEU A 53 9.39 20.01 -26.79
N CYS A 54 10.66 19.99 -27.21
CA CYS A 54 11.03 19.99 -28.62
C CYS A 54 11.13 18.55 -29.18
N PHE A 55 10.37 18.25 -30.24
CA PHE A 55 10.28 16.90 -30.83
C PHE A 55 11.60 16.40 -31.46
N SER A 56 12.47 17.29 -31.93
CA SER A 56 13.80 16.89 -32.46
C SER A 56 14.70 16.29 -31.38
N GLU A 57 14.46 16.63 -30.11
CA GLU A 57 15.26 16.20 -28.94
C GLU A 57 14.77 14.86 -28.34
N ARG A 58 13.77 14.22 -28.98
CA ARG A 58 13.04 13.02 -28.49
C ARG A 58 13.87 11.77 -28.23
N LEU A 59 15.13 11.72 -28.70
CA LEU A 59 16.06 10.60 -28.51
C LEU A 59 17.14 10.89 -27.46
N THR A 60 17.28 12.14 -27.01
CA THR A 60 18.39 12.58 -26.14
C THR A 60 17.90 13.13 -24.81
N LYS A 61 16.98 14.10 -24.84
CA LYS A 61 16.52 14.82 -23.62
C LYS A 61 15.29 14.20 -22.96
N TRP A 62 14.60 13.29 -23.65
CA TRP A 62 13.31 12.75 -23.21
C TRP A 62 13.41 11.47 -22.35
N LYS A 63 14.60 10.95 -22.02
CA LYS A 63 14.79 9.68 -21.27
C LYS A 63 14.00 9.64 -19.95
N ALA A 64 13.88 10.78 -19.27
CA ALA A 64 13.15 10.89 -17.99
C ALA A 64 11.66 10.53 -18.10
N LEU A 65 11.07 10.59 -19.30
CA LEU A 65 9.66 10.30 -19.53
C LEU A 65 9.37 8.80 -19.71
N ASP A 66 10.35 7.99 -20.12
CA ASP A 66 10.05 6.63 -20.61
C ASP A 66 9.54 5.70 -19.50
N GLN A 67 10.05 5.78 -18.27
CA GLN A 67 9.56 4.96 -17.15
C GLN A 67 8.21 5.45 -16.55
N PRO A 68 7.97 6.78 -16.34
CA PRO A 68 6.64 7.28 -15.99
C PRO A 68 5.56 6.96 -17.04
N LEU A 69 5.86 7.13 -18.34
CA LEU A 69 4.92 6.78 -19.41
C LEU A 69 4.66 5.27 -19.49
N LYS A 70 5.66 4.42 -19.24
CA LYS A 70 5.46 2.96 -19.16
C LYS A 70 4.50 2.55 -18.05
N GLU A 71 4.59 3.22 -16.89
CA GLU A 71 3.66 3.00 -15.78
C GLU A 71 2.25 3.49 -16.12
N LEU A 72 2.09 4.61 -16.85
CA LEU A 72 0.78 5.04 -17.34
C LEU A 72 0.19 4.05 -18.35
N GLN A 73 0.99 3.55 -19.29
CA GLN A 73 0.56 2.54 -20.25
C GLN A 73 0.03 1.30 -19.54
N ARG A 74 0.69 0.85 -18.46
CA ARG A 74 0.21 -0.25 -17.62
C ARG A 74 -1.16 0.06 -17.01
N ILE A 75 -1.34 1.25 -16.43
CA ILE A 75 -2.61 1.68 -15.83
C ILE A 75 -3.74 1.72 -16.87
N PHE A 76 -3.44 2.20 -18.08
CA PHE A 76 -4.42 2.23 -19.19
C PHE A 76 -4.79 0.81 -19.63
N ARG A 77 -3.83 -0.12 -19.74
CA ARG A 77 -4.09 -1.53 -20.04
C ARG A 77 -4.86 -2.26 -18.92
N GLU A 78 -4.61 -1.92 -17.65
CA GLU A 78 -5.41 -2.41 -16.52
C GLU A 78 -6.88 -1.98 -16.65
N GLY A 79 -7.14 -0.71 -17.01
CA GLY A 79 -8.51 -0.23 -17.23
C GLY A 79 -9.16 -0.77 -18.51
N GLU A 80 -8.39 -0.99 -19.58
CA GLU A 80 -8.86 -1.69 -20.79
C GLU A 80 -9.31 -3.12 -20.46
N HIS A 81 -8.56 -3.83 -19.61
CA HIS A 81 -8.95 -5.17 -19.17
C HIS A 81 -10.25 -5.14 -18.34
N PHE A 82 -10.43 -4.18 -17.43
CA PHE A 82 -11.67 -3.99 -16.68
C PHE A 82 -12.87 -3.70 -17.60
N ILE A 83 -12.73 -2.82 -18.59
CA ILE A 83 -13.80 -2.51 -19.54
C ILE A 83 -14.12 -3.71 -20.44
N ARG A 84 -13.12 -4.49 -20.87
CA ARG A 84 -13.34 -5.77 -21.56
C ARG A 84 -14.12 -6.74 -20.69
N GLN A 85 -13.79 -6.88 -19.40
CA GLN A 85 -14.57 -7.69 -18.46
C GLN A 85 -16.01 -7.17 -18.32
N CYS A 86 -16.24 -5.85 -18.28
CA CYS A 86 -17.58 -5.24 -18.27
C CYS A 86 -18.38 -5.50 -19.57
N LEU A 87 -17.71 -5.68 -20.71
CA LEU A 87 -18.32 -6.07 -22.00
C LEU A 87 -18.51 -7.58 -22.18
N GLU A 88 -17.71 -8.46 -21.55
CA GLU A 88 -17.74 -9.92 -21.77
C GLU A 88 -19.16 -10.54 -21.68
N THR A 89 -19.60 -11.20 -22.75
CA THR A 89 -20.93 -11.82 -22.91
C THR A 89 -21.05 -13.17 -22.18
N LYS A 90 -20.61 -13.22 -20.93
CA LYS A 90 -20.76 -14.35 -20.00
C LYS A 90 -22.18 -14.40 -19.41
N ASP A 91 -22.45 -15.40 -18.58
CA ASP A 91 -23.68 -15.45 -17.80
C ASP A 91 -23.86 -14.18 -16.96
N TRP A 92 -25.05 -13.59 -17.04
CA TRP A 92 -25.35 -12.31 -16.40
C TRP A 92 -25.45 -12.41 -14.88
N TRP A 93 -25.87 -13.56 -14.34
CA TRP A 93 -25.97 -13.75 -12.88
C TRP A 93 -24.58 -13.97 -12.25
N GLY A 94 -23.69 -14.71 -12.92
CA GLY A 94 -22.27 -14.80 -12.56
C GLY A 94 -21.60 -13.44 -12.56
N LYS A 95 -21.82 -12.66 -13.62
CA LYS A 95 -21.32 -11.28 -13.73
C LYS A 95 -21.88 -10.36 -12.65
N ALA A 96 -23.17 -10.45 -12.35
CA ALA A 96 -23.81 -9.68 -11.28
C ALA A 96 -23.27 -10.06 -9.89
N VAL A 97 -23.09 -11.36 -9.60
CA VAL A 97 -22.43 -11.82 -8.36
C VAL A 97 -21.01 -11.25 -8.24
N LEU A 98 -20.25 -11.23 -9.34
CA LEU A 98 -18.88 -10.70 -9.33
C LEU A 98 -18.83 -9.17 -9.16
N MET A 99 -19.72 -8.43 -9.82
CA MET A 99 -19.60 -6.97 -9.98
C MET A 99 -20.49 -6.11 -9.07
N ASN A 100 -21.58 -6.63 -8.49
CA ASN A 100 -22.54 -5.90 -7.61
C ASN A 100 -21.88 -5.17 -6.43
N GLN A 101 -20.69 -5.61 -6.01
CA GLN A 101 -19.95 -5.06 -4.87
C GLN A 101 -18.61 -4.44 -5.29
N SER A 102 -18.26 -4.35 -6.58
CA SER A 102 -16.97 -3.77 -6.99
C SER A 102 -16.94 -2.26 -6.77
N THR A 103 -15.79 -1.74 -6.32
CA THR A 103 -15.44 -0.30 -6.31
C THR A 103 -14.19 -0.02 -7.14
N GLU A 104 -13.74 -0.99 -7.95
CA GLU A 104 -12.39 -1.00 -8.55
C GLU A 104 -12.17 0.13 -9.56
N CYS A 105 -13.22 0.65 -10.22
CA CYS A 105 -13.12 1.83 -11.06
C CYS A 105 -12.45 3.01 -10.31
N VAL A 106 -12.99 3.39 -9.15
CA VAL A 106 -12.51 4.55 -8.38
C VAL A 106 -11.33 4.16 -7.48
N ASP A 107 -11.49 3.11 -6.67
CA ASP A 107 -10.51 2.73 -5.65
C ASP A 107 -9.24 2.06 -6.22
N PHE A 108 -9.26 1.57 -7.46
CA PHE A 108 -8.09 0.93 -8.09
C PHE A 108 -7.63 1.66 -9.35
N HIS A 109 -8.46 1.77 -10.39
CA HIS A 109 -8.03 2.34 -11.67
C HIS A 109 -7.80 3.86 -11.59
N LEU A 110 -8.78 4.64 -11.12
CA LEU A 110 -8.62 6.09 -10.95
C LEU A 110 -7.64 6.42 -9.83
N HIS A 111 -7.57 5.63 -8.75
CA HIS A 111 -6.47 5.74 -7.78
C HIS A 111 -5.11 5.66 -8.48
N ASN A 112 -4.91 4.66 -9.34
CA ASN A 112 -3.63 4.47 -9.99
C ASN A 112 -3.32 5.59 -10.99
N LEU A 113 -4.32 6.07 -11.73
CA LEU A 113 -4.21 7.23 -12.60
C LEU A 113 -3.80 8.50 -11.84
N LEU A 114 -4.52 8.83 -10.77
CA LEU A 114 -4.39 10.10 -10.05
C LEU A 114 -3.08 10.26 -9.26
N TRP A 115 -2.42 9.16 -8.85
CA TRP A 115 -1.04 9.27 -8.36
C TRP A 115 0.00 9.29 -9.49
N CYS A 116 -0.29 8.70 -10.66
CA CYS A 116 0.65 8.64 -11.78
C CYS A 116 0.75 9.98 -12.53
N ILE A 117 -0.36 10.69 -12.74
CA ILE A 117 -0.41 11.98 -13.45
C ILE A 117 0.56 13.03 -12.89
N PRO A 118 0.64 13.27 -11.56
CA PRO A 118 1.69 14.12 -10.98
C PRO A 118 3.12 13.75 -11.37
N VAL A 119 3.44 12.46 -11.50
CA VAL A 119 4.79 11.98 -11.87
C VAL A 119 5.10 12.31 -13.34
N ILE A 120 4.11 12.19 -14.22
CA ILE A 120 4.28 12.41 -15.66
C ILE A 120 4.40 13.90 -15.96
N LEU A 121 3.57 14.74 -15.34
CA LEU A 121 3.67 16.19 -15.43
C LEU A 121 5.05 16.65 -14.95
N GLU A 122 5.52 16.15 -13.81
CA GLU A 122 6.86 16.46 -13.30
C GLU A 122 7.98 15.97 -14.24
N ALA A 123 7.82 14.80 -14.88
CA ALA A 123 8.78 14.28 -15.86
C ALA A 123 8.81 15.13 -17.15
N ILE A 124 7.67 15.69 -17.57
CA ILE A 124 7.60 16.67 -18.66
C ILE A 124 8.31 17.96 -18.26
N GLU A 125 8.06 18.48 -17.06
CA GLU A 125 8.73 19.68 -16.53
C GLU A 125 10.25 19.48 -16.46
N CYS A 126 10.74 18.36 -15.89
CA CYS A 126 12.17 18.06 -15.83
C CYS A 126 12.82 17.90 -17.22
N ALA A 127 12.12 17.31 -18.20
CA ALA A 127 12.59 17.27 -19.58
C ALA A 127 12.56 18.67 -20.24
N ALA A 128 11.59 19.51 -19.88
CA ALA A 128 11.42 20.87 -20.39
C ALA A 128 12.48 21.84 -19.84
N GLU A 129 12.93 21.67 -18.59
CA GLU A 129 14.04 22.41 -17.98
C GLU A 129 15.41 22.17 -18.65
N ILE A 130 15.50 21.20 -19.57
CA ILE A 130 16.66 21.00 -20.45
C ILE A 130 16.33 21.13 -21.95
N SER A 131 15.05 21.16 -22.33
CA SER A 131 14.60 21.14 -23.74
C SER A 131 14.56 22.53 -24.37
N GLY A 132 15.12 22.64 -25.58
CA GLY A 132 15.34 23.89 -26.32
C GLY A 132 16.82 24.18 -26.59
N SER A 133 17.07 25.06 -27.56
CA SER A 133 18.41 25.50 -27.98
C SER A 133 18.83 26.86 -27.41
N ARG A 134 17.88 27.67 -26.93
CA ARG A 134 18.14 29.00 -26.34
C ARG A 134 18.15 28.92 -24.82
N GLN A 135 19.24 29.38 -24.22
CA GLN A 135 19.43 29.38 -22.75
C GLN A 135 18.40 30.26 -22.03
N GLU A 136 17.97 31.38 -22.63
CA GLU A 136 16.90 32.21 -22.09
C GLU A 136 15.59 31.44 -21.92
N ASP A 137 15.19 30.65 -22.91
CA ASP A 137 13.87 30.00 -22.91
C ASP A 137 13.85 28.82 -21.92
N VAL A 138 15.00 28.15 -21.76
CA VAL A 138 15.26 27.22 -20.66
C VAL A 138 15.16 27.93 -19.29
N GLN A 139 15.73 29.13 -19.14
CA GLN A 139 15.67 29.88 -17.88
C GLN A 139 14.25 30.40 -17.57
N LYS A 140 13.50 30.86 -18.59
CA LYS A 140 12.09 31.24 -18.48
C LYS A 140 11.24 30.06 -17.99
N LYS A 141 11.41 28.86 -18.57
CA LYS A 141 10.75 27.61 -18.10
C LYS A 141 11.06 27.31 -16.64
N LYS A 142 12.33 27.35 -16.22
CA LYS A 142 12.74 27.14 -14.83
C LYS A 142 12.08 28.10 -13.85
N ILE A 143 11.93 29.38 -14.22
CA ILE A 143 11.22 30.38 -13.41
C ILE A 143 9.72 30.02 -13.31
N VAL A 144 9.06 29.67 -14.41
CA VAL A 144 7.65 29.26 -14.43
C VAL A 144 7.40 28.02 -13.56
N PHE A 145 8.21 26.97 -13.70
CA PHE A 145 8.08 25.76 -12.87
C PHE A 145 8.51 25.99 -11.42
N SER A 146 9.37 26.97 -11.13
CA SER A 146 9.63 27.39 -9.74
C SER A 146 8.36 27.99 -9.13
N LYS A 147 7.69 28.91 -9.84
CA LYS A 147 6.46 29.57 -9.36
C LYS A 147 5.29 28.62 -9.16
N LYS A 148 5.18 27.58 -10.00
CA LYS A 148 4.18 26.51 -9.84
C LYS A 148 4.24 25.81 -8.48
N TYR A 149 5.41 25.78 -7.83
CA TYR A 149 5.62 25.12 -6.54
C TYR A 149 5.92 26.10 -5.39
N GLU A 150 5.41 27.33 -5.47
CA GLU A 150 5.38 28.28 -4.35
C GLU A 150 4.33 27.89 -3.28
N ARG A 151 4.50 28.37 -2.04
CA ARG A 151 3.66 27.97 -0.89
C ARG A 151 2.20 28.36 -1.02
N ASP A 152 1.89 29.38 -1.81
CA ASP A 152 0.54 29.94 -1.90
C ASP A 152 -0.44 28.95 -2.58
N TRP A 153 0.09 27.93 -3.26
CA TRP A 153 -0.66 26.80 -3.84
C TRP A 153 -0.91 25.64 -2.86
N MET A 154 -0.50 25.74 -1.59
CA MET A 154 -0.62 24.67 -0.57
C MET A 154 -2.03 24.52 0.04
N GLU A 155 -3.05 25.12 -0.56
CA GLU A 155 -4.45 25.02 -0.13
C GLU A 155 -5.26 24.20 -1.16
N PRO A 156 -5.96 23.11 -0.75
CA PRO A 156 -6.68 22.23 -1.69
C PRO A 156 -7.59 22.95 -2.67
N MET A 157 -8.33 23.97 -2.21
CA MET A 157 -9.26 24.72 -3.06
C MET A 157 -8.54 25.57 -4.12
N ILE A 158 -7.39 26.16 -3.78
CA ILE A 158 -6.60 26.98 -4.71
C ILE A 158 -5.92 26.06 -5.74
N PHE A 159 -5.36 24.93 -5.30
CA PHE A 159 -4.84 23.90 -6.20
C PHE A 159 -5.91 23.36 -7.15
N GLN A 160 -7.13 23.11 -6.66
CA GLN A 160 -8.23 22.62 -7.49
C GLN A 160 -8.69 23.67 -8.51
N PHE A 161 -8.74 24.94 -8.12
CA PHE A 161 -9.10 26.04 -9.02
C PHE A 161 -8.10 26.22 -10.17
N GLU A 162 -6.80 26.36 -9.84
CA GLU A 162 -5.75 26.64 -10.83
C GLU A 162 -5.37 25.40 -11.64
N TYR A 163 -5.12 24.28 -10.96
CA TYR A 163 -4.51 23.08 -11.55
C TYR A 163 -5.47 21.90 -11.69
N GLY A 164 -6.72 21.99 -11.21
CA GLY A 164 -7.65 20.86 -11.14
C GLY A 164 -7.95 20.19 -12.48
N LYS A 165 -7.90 20.92 -13.60
CA LYS A 165 -7.99 20.33 -14.96
C LYS A 165 -6.72 19.52 -15.30
N GLN A 166 -5.54 20.09 -15.08
CA GLN A 166 -4.25 19.46 -15.37
C GLN A 166 -4.03 18.18 -14.53
N TYR A 167 -4.60 18.11 -13.32
CA TYR A 167 -4.47 16.97 -12.41
C TYR A 167 -5.73 16.08 -12.32
N LEU A 168 -6.68 16.22 -13.26
CA LEU A 168 -7.90 15.40 -13.38
C LEU A 168 -8.83 15.40 -12.15
N VAL A 169 -8.84 16.51 -11.40
CA VAL A 169 -9.64 16.70 -10.18
C VAL A 169 -10.49 17.98 -10.24
N SER A 170 -10.92 18.35 -11.45
CA SER A 170 -11.97 19.38 -11.63
C SER A 170 -13.25 19.02 -10.84
N PRO A 171 -14.06 19.99 -10.40
CA PRO A 171 -15.25 19.71 -9.59
C PRO A 171 -16.21 18.68 -10.22
N GLU A 172 -16.40 18.73 -11.54
CA GLU A 172 -17.18 17.76 -12.32
C GLU A 172 -16.61 16.34 -12.22
N MET A 173 -15.30 16.18 -12.43
CA MET A 173 -14.64 14.88 -12.35
C MET A 173 -14.70 14.30 -10.93
N CYS A 174 -14.52 15.14 -9.91
CA CYS A 174 -14.69 14.74 -8.50
C CYS A 174 -16.13 14.32 -8.19
N HIS A 175 -17.13 15.04 -8.71
CA HIS A 175 -18.53 14.68 -8.53
C HIS A 175 -18.85 13.32 -9.16
N ARG A 176 -18.43 13.09 -10.41
CA ARG A 176 -18.65 11.80 -11.10
C ARG A 176 -17.94 10.62 -10.42
N MET A 177 -16.75 10.84 -9.84
CA MET A 177 -16.09 9.83 -8.99
C MET A 177 -16.90 9.46 -7.75
N GLU A 178 -17.75 10.36 -7.26
CA GLU A 178 -18.66 10.09 -6.15
C GLU A 178 -19.98 9.44 -6.57
N THR A 179 -20.56 9.78 -7.73
CA THR A 179 -21.90 9.34 -8.14
C THR A 179 -21.94 8.06 -8.98
N ALA A 180 -21.00 7.86 -9.91
CA ALA A 180 -21.11 6.83 -10.96
C ALA A 180 -21.35 5.40 -10.41
N TRP A 181 -20.67 5.06 -9.31
CA TRP A 181 -20.88 3.77 -8.61
C TRP A 181 -22.27 3.65 -7.96
N ARG A 182 -22.82 4.75 -7.45
CA ARG A 182 -24.18 4.79 -6.84
C ARG A 182 -25.24 4.61 -7.92
N GLU A 183 -25.05 5.26 -9.08
CA GLU A 183 -25.92 5.15 -10.26
C GLU A 183 -25.93 3.72 -10.82
N ASP A 184 -24.75 3.14 -11.12
CA ASP A 184 -24.62 1.77 -11.61
C ASP A 184 -25.26 0.75 -10.65
N ARG A 185 -25.10 0.97 -9.34
CA ARG A 185 -25.66 0.08 -8.30
C ARG A 185 -27.18 0.22 -8.16
N TRP A 186 -27.74 1.41 -8.38
CA TRP A 186 -29.19 1.61 -8.45
C TRP A 186 -29.77 0.86 -9.65
N ILE A 187 -29.22 1.11 -10.85
CA ILE A 187 -29.63 0.48 -12.11
C ILE A 187 -29.56 -1.06 -11.98
N LEU A 188 -28.47 -1.59 -11.44
CA LEU A 188 -28.33 -3.03 -11.20
C LEU A 188 -29.41 -3.58 -10.26
N SER A 189 -29.75 -2.84 -9.20
CA SER A 189 -30.81 -3.23 -8.24
C SER A 189 -32.20 -3.29 -8.90
N GLU A 190 -32.50 -2.37 -9.81
CA GLU A 190 -33.73 -2.39 -10.62
C GLU A 190 -33.73 -3.60 -11.57
N MET A 191 -32.65 -3.81 -12.34
CA MET A 191 -32.53 -4.94 -13.28
C MET A 191 -32.64 -6.32 -12.60
N ILE A 192 -32.12 -6.46 -11.37
CA ILE A 192 -32.28 -7.69 -10.58
C ILE A 192 -33.74 -7.86 -10.13
N SER A 193 -34.41 -6.77 -9.76
CA SER A 193 -35.81 -6.78 -9.31
C SER A 193 -36.74 -7.16 -10.45
N ASP A 194 -36.62 -6.52 -11.62
CA ASP A 194 -37.40 -6.83 -12.81
C ASP A 194 -37.25 -8.30 -13.22
N LYS A 195 -36.02 -8.82 -13.22
CA LYS A 195 -35.77 -10.25 -13.48
C LYS A 195 -36.44 -11.15 -12.45
N LYS A 196 -36.41 -10.82 -11.15
CA LYS A 196 -37.11 -11.58 -10.11
C LYS A 196 -38.63 -11.63 -10.33
N TYR A 197 -39.23 -10.54 -10.82
CA TYR A 197 -40.68 -10.49 -11.11
C TYR A 197 -41.05 -11.10 -12.47
N SER A 198 -40.11 -11.16 -13.43
CA SER A 198 -40.33 -11.79 -14.75
C SER A 198 -40.55 -13.32 -14.70
N GLY A 199 -40.24 -13.97 -13.58
CA GLY A 199 -40.68 -15.35 -13.29
C GLY A 199 -39.95 -16.47 -14.05
N ILE A 200 -38.86 -16.17 -14.76
CA ILE A 200 -38.19 -17.08 -15.70
C ILE A 200 -37.77 -18.42 -15.04
N SER A 201 -37.25 -18.40 -13.81
CA SER A 201 -37.02 -19.65 -13.04
C SER A 201 -36.96 -19.48 -11.52
N LYS A 202 -37.27 -20.58 -10.81
CA LYS A 202 -37.16 -20.68 -9.35
C LYS A 202 -35.72 -20.55 -8.83
N GLN A 203 -34.72 -20.81 -9.67
CA GLN A 203 -33.30 -20.61 -9.33
C GLN A 203 -32.94 -19.12 -9.42
N GLU A 204 -33.34 -18.44 -10.49
CA GLU A 204 -33.09 -17.00 -10.67
C GLU A 204 -33.79 -16.15 -9.61
N ASN A 205 -35.00 -16.51 -9.19
CA ASN A 205 -35.68 -15.80 -8.10
C ASN A 205 -34.89 -15.88 -6.78
N ARG A 206 -34.17 -16.99 -6.53
CA ARG A 206 -33.25 -17.15 -5.39
C ARG A 206 -31.94 -16.39 -5.58
N LEU A 207 -31.44 -16.26 -6.81
CA LEU A 207 -30.27 -15.42 -7.12
C LEU A 207 -30.60 -13.92 -6.98
N GLY A 208 -31.81 -13.49 -7.35
CA GLY A 208 -32.29 -12.14 -7.05
C GLY A 208 -32.36 -11.86 -5.54
N GLU A 209 -32.82 -12.84 -4.76
CA GLU A 209 -32.80 -12.75 -3.29
C GLU A 209 -31.40 -12.80 -2.67
N LEU A 210 -30.44 -13.44 -3.34
CA LEU A 210 -29.03 -13.43 -2.95
C LEU A 210 -28.42 -12.04 -3.17
N LEU A 211 -28.60 -11.46 -4.36
CA LEU A 211 -27.98 -10.19 -4.76
C LEU A 211 -28.55 -8.97 -4.02
N LEU A 212 -29.86 -8.95 -3.72
CA LEU A 212 -30.56 -7.83 -3.08
C LEU A 212 -30.55 -7.86 -1.54
N ALA A 213 -29.99 -8.90 -0.92
CA ALA A 213 -30.04 -9.05 0.54
C ALA A 213 -29.07 -8.13 1.30
N PRO A 214 -29.33 -7.91 2.61
CA PRO A 214 -28.32 -7.39 3.53
C PRO A 214 -27.04 -8.24 3.49
N ARG A 215 -25.89 -7.55 3.48
CA ARG A 215 -24.56 -8.19 3.49
C ARG A 215 -24.35 -9.01 4.75
N GLY A 216 -23.59 -10.10 4.64
CA GLY A 216 -23.31 -11.02 5.76
C GLY A 216 -24.45 -11.98 6.10
N LYS A 217 -25.61 -11.90 5.42
CA LYS A 217 -26.66 -12.91 5.51
C LYS A 217 -26.17 -14.26 4.98
N PHE A 218 -26.50 -15.34 5.70
CA PHE A 218 -26.29 -16.71 5.26
C PHE A 218 -27.44 -17.22 4.38
N PHE A 219 -27.11 -18.06 3.41
CA PHE A 219 -28.03 -18.68 2.47
C PHE A 219 -27.89 -20.21 2.47
N PRO A 220 -28.92 -20.98 2.10
CA PRO A 220 -28.80 -22.44 2.01
C PRO A 220 -27.72 -22.84 1.00
N THR A 221 -26.80 -23.74 1.39
CA THR A 221 -25.76 -24.33 0.51
C THR A 221 -26.30 -24.87 -0.80
N SER A 222 -27.55 -25.36 -0.82
CA SER A 222 -28.24 -25.82 -2.04
C SER A 222 -28.32 -24.76 -3.16
N LEU A 223 -28.19 -23.46 -2.89
CA LEU A 223 -28.15 -22.43 -3.94
C LEU A 223 -26.81 -22.43 -4.71
N LEU A 224 -25.72 -22.86 -4.04
CA LEU A 224 -24.38 -23.00 -4.62
C LEU A 224 -24.16 -24.43 -5.14
N LEU A 225 -24.33 -25.42 -4.26
CA LEU A 225 -23.93 -26.81 -4.52
C LEU A 225 -24.86 -27.58 -5.47
N ASN A 226 -26.14 -27.18 -5.60
CA ASN A 226 -27.07 -27.81 -6.54
C ASN A 226 -27.09 -27.11 -7.91
N SER A 227 -26.23 -26.09 -8.13
CA SER A 227 -26.08 -25.47 -9.44
C SER A 227 -25.38 -26.43 -10.39
N LYS A 228 -25.94 -26.63 -11.61
CA LYS A 228 -25.48 -27.64 -12.58
C LYS A 228 -24.02 -27.46 -13.03
N ASP A 229 -23.46 -26.28 -12.80
CA ASP A 229 -22.16 -25.81 -13.22
C ASP A 229 -21.17 -25.61 -12.05
N TYR A 230 -21.57 -25.92 -10.81
CA TYR A 230 -20.67 -25.91 -9.66
C TYR A 230 -19.57 -26.96 -9.84
N GLN A 231 -18.32 -26.52 -9.95
CA GLN A 231 -17.16 -27.41 -10.09
C GLN A 231 -16.08 -27.06 -9.09
N PHE A 232 -15.72 -28.00 -8.22
CA PHE A 232 -14.48 -27.88 -7.42
C PHE A 232 -13.26 -28.04 -8.33
N ARG A 233 -12.34 -27.07 -8.30
CA ARG A 233 -11.12 -27.07 -9.13
C ARG A 233 -9.89 -27.59 -8.37
N ARG A 234 -9.54 -26.95 -7.23
CA ARG A 234 -8.37 -27.32 -6.41
C ARG A 234 -8.46 -26.74 -5.00
N ARG A 235 -7.61 -27.21 -4.07
CA ARG A 235 -7.41 -26.57 -2.75
C ARG A 235 -6.35 -25.48 -2.88
N LEU A 236 -6.48 -24.43 -2.08
CA LEU A 236 -5.57 -23.27 -2.04
C LEU A 236 -5.01 -23.07 -0.62
N GLY A 237 -3.79 -22.55 -0.54
CA GLY A 237 -3.07 -22.29 0.71
C GLY A 237 -2.71 -23.55 1.52
N THR A 238 -2.01 -23.35 2.63
CA THR A 238 -1.75 -24.39 3.64
C THR A 238 -3.01 -24.61 4.50
N GLY A 239 -3.27 -25.86 4.90
CA GLY A 239 -4.42 -26.23 5.74
C GLY A 239 -5.74 -26.48 4.99
N GLY A 240 -5.83 -26.24 3.68
CA GLY A 240 -6.92 -26.75 2.82
C GLY A 240 -8.32 -26.19 3.07
N LYS A 241 -8.48 -25.15 3.90
CA LYS A 241 -9.75 -24.45 4.15
C LYS A 241 -10.26 -23.72 2.90
N TYR A 242 -9.35 -23.17 2.09
CA TYR A 242 -9.70 -22.49 0.84
C TYR A 242 -9.79 -23.48 -0.33
N LYS A 243 -10.87 -23.37 -1.11
CA LYS A 243 -11.16 -24.17 -2.30
C LYS A 243 -11.37 -23.22 -3.49
N GLU A 244 -10.68 -23.45 -4.59
CA GLU A 244 -11.03 -22.86 -5.89
C GLU A 244 -12.23 -23.60 -6.46
N ILE A 245 -13.25 -22.86 -6.88
CA ILE A 245 -14.45 -23.38 -7.54
C ILE A 245 -14.71 -22.63 -8.85
N GLN A 246 -15.52 -23.22 -9.73
CA GLN A 246 -16.26 -22.49 -10.76
C GLN A 246 -17.75 -22.50 -10.43
N TRP A 247 -18.45 -21.40 -10.68
CA TRP A 247 -19.89 -21.22 -10.51
C TRP A 247 -20.38 -20.04 -11.37
N MET A 248 -21.52 -20.18 -12.04
CA MET A 248 -22.08 -19.24 -13.02
C MET A 248 -21.04 -18.78 -14.07
N GLY A 249 -20.30 -19.76 -14.58
CA GLY A 249 -19.20 -19.57 -15.55
C GLY A 249 -17.91 -18.97 -14.97
N GLU A 250 -17.96 -18.25 -13.85
CA GLU A 250 -16.80 -17.58 -13.25
C GLU A 250 -16.08 -18.44 -12.20
N SER A 251 -14.81 -18.11 -11.91
CA SER A 251 -13.99 -18.82 -10.92
C SER A 251 -13.86 -18.02 -9.63
N PHE A 252 -14.10 -18.67 -8.49
CA PHE A 252 -14.14 -18.06 -7.16
C PHE A 252 -13.30 -18.84 -6.14
N VAL A 253 -13.01 -18.21 -5.00
CA VAL A 253 -12.51 -18.87 -3.79
C VAL A 253 -13.67 -19.09 -2.83
N VAL A 254 -13.72 -20.27 -2.21
CA VAL A 254 -14.58 -20.55 -1.06
C VAL A 254 -13.73 -20.93 0.15
N LYS A 255 -13.87 -20.17 1.24
CA LYS A 255 -13.39 -20.53 2.58
C LYS A 255 -14.41 -21.49 3.20
N HIS A 256 -14.05 -22.77 3.26
CA HIS A 256 -14.86 -23.83 3.85
C HIS A 256 -14.58 -23.96 5.34
N LEU A 257 -15.64 -23.91 6.14
CA LEU A 257 -15.62 -24.01 7.60
C LEU A 257 -16.58 -25.12 8.05
N ILE A 258 -16.24 -25.76 9.17
CA ILE A 258 -17.05 -26.79 9.83
C ILE A 258 -17.24 -26.35 11.28
N GLY A 259 -18.48 -26.31 11.75
CA GLY A 259 -18.90 -25.75 13.04
C GLY A 259 -20.23 -25.02 12.93
N GLU A 260 -20.76 -24.57 14.08
CA GLU A 260 -21.98 -23.76 14.14
C GLU A 260 -21.83 -22.41 13.43
N ILE A 261 -22.96 -21.80 13.05
CA ILE A 261 -22.98 -20.48 12.40
C ILE A 261 -22.73 -19.36 13.43
N ASP A 262 -23.33 -19.44 14.63
CA ASP A 262 -23.31 -18.34 15.62
C ASP A 262 -21.90 -17.81 15.97
N PRO A 263 -20.87 -18.64 16.19
CA PRO A 263 -19.52 -18.16 16.49
C PRO A 263 -18.85 -17.40 15.35
N ILE A 264 -19.25 -17.65 14.10
CA ILE A 264 -18.68 -17.01 12.89
C ILE A 264 -19.59 -15.92 12.31
N ALA A 265 -20.86 -15.83 12.72
CA ALA A 265 -21.81 -14.87 12.16
C ALA A 265 -21.36 -13.41 12.29
N GLN A 266 -20.70 -13.07 13.40
CA GLN A 266 -20.13 -11.74 13.62
C GLN A 266 -18.90 -11.48 12.73
N GLU A 267 -17.99 -12.46 12.59
CA GLU A 267 -16.85 -12.38 11.66
C GLU A 267 -17.34 -12.17 10.21
N VAL A 268 -18.31 -12.96 9.77
CA VAL A 268 -18.87 -12.93 8.41
C VAL A 268 -19.59 -11.62 8.14
N SER A 269 -20.38 -11.11 9.10
CA SER A 269 -21.00 -9.79 9.00
C SER A 269 -19.96 -8.68 8.86
N LEU A 270 -18.90 -8.71 9.66
CA LEU A 270 -17.81 -7.73 9.61
C LEU A 270 -17.03 -7.79 8.29
N GLN A 271 -16.58 -8.97 7.84
CA GLN A 271 -15.88 -9.17 6.57
C GLN A 271 -16.76 -8.90 5.33
N SER A 272 -18.09 -8.95 5.48
CA SER A 272 -19.05 -8.53 4.45
C SER A 272 -19.35 -7.02 4.49
N SER A 273 -19.13 -6.34 5.61
CA SER A 273 -19.32 -4.89 5.69
C SER A 273 -18.24 -4.09 4.94
N VAL A 274 -17.04 -4.67 4.79
CA VAL A 274 -15.85 -4.02 4.20
C VAL A 274 -15.72 -4.33 2.71
N THR A 275 -15.45 -3.31 1.89
CA THR A 275 -15.20 -3.45 0.45
C THR A 275 -14.07 -2.51 0.04
N HIS A 276 -12.96 -3.07 -0.45
CA HIS A 276 -11.80 -2.31 -0.93
C HIS A 276 -10.93 -3.18 -1.87
N PRO A 277 -10.30 -2.65 -2.93
CA PRO A 277 -9.48 -3.44 -3.83
C PRO A 277 -8.24 -4.11 -3.22
N ASN A 278 -7.86 -3.75 -1.98
CA ASN A 278 -6.76 -4.38 -1.23
C ASN A 278 -7.22 -5.08 0.08
N VAL A 279 -8.52 -5.30 0.26
CA VAL A 279 -9.08 -6.13 1.34
C VAL A 279 -9.89 -7.27 0.72
N MET A 280 -9.71 -8.48 1.24
CA MET A 280 -10.50 -9.64 0.82
C MET A 280 -11.91 -9.53 1.41
N HIS A 281 -12.90 -9.43 0.53
CA HIS A 281 -14.30 -9.26 0.88
C HIS A 281 -15.02 -10.62 0.82
N ILE A 282 -15.83 -10.96 1.84
CA ILE A 282 -16.84 -12.00 1.69
C ILE A 282 -17.99 -11.41 0.89
N MET A 283 -18.19 -11.93 -0.31
CA MET A 283 -19.22 -11.46 -1.23
C MET A 283 -20.58 -12.02 -0.79
N TYR A 284 -20.60 -13.32 -0.49
CA TYR A 284 -21.78 -14.11 -0.11
C TYR A 284 -21.39 -15.24 0.86
N ALA A 285 -22.28 -15.59 1.78
CA ALA A 285 -22.08 -16.67 2.74
C ALA A 285 -23.18 -17.72 2.59
N PHE A 286 -22.81 -19.00 2.56
CA PHE A 286 -23.74 -20.12 2.52
C PHE A 286 -23.52 -21.05 3.70
N ALA A 287 -24.59 -21.65 4.24
CA ALA A 287 -24.51 -22.62 5.33
C ALA A 287 -25.49 -23.80 5.17
N ASP A 288 -25.14 -24.87 5.87
CA ASP A 288 -25.88 -26.13 5.97
C ASP A 288 -26.00 -26.46 7.46
N GLU A 289 -27.10 -26.05 8.09
CA GLU A 289 -27.30 -26.16 9.55
C GLU A 289 -27.32 -27.62 10.03
N GLU A 290 -27.84 -28.54 9.20
CA GLU A 290 -27.86 -29.97 9.49
C GLU A 290 -26.45 -30.59 9.53
N LYS A 291 -25.57 -30.22 8.58
CA LYS A 291 -24.19 -30.72 8.51
C LYS A 291 -23.19 -29.90 9.31
N LYS A 292 -23.57 -28.69 9.74
CA LYS A 292 -22.70 -27.70 10.39
C LYS A 292 -21.52 -27.34 9.48
N GLU A 293 -21.81 -27.10 8.20
CA GLU A 293 -20.84 -26.63 7.22
C GLU A 293 -21.17 -25.20 6.76
N SER A 294 -20.14 -24.39 6.52
CA SER A 294 -20.25 -23.03 5.99
C SER A 294 -19.25 -22.77 4.87
N PHE A 295 -19.71 -22.04 3.86
CA PHE A 295 -19.02 -21.80 2.59
C PHE A 295 -19.04 -20.28 2.33
N LEU A 296 -17.91 -19.61 2.53
CA LEU A 296 -17.80 -18.16 2.39
C LEU A 296 -17.14 -17.83 1.05
N LEU A 297 -17.90 -17.18 0.14
CA LEU A 297 -17.52 -16.93 -1.25
C LEU A 297 -16.74 -15.61 -1.38
N MET A 298 -15.64 -15.66 -2.14
CA MET A 298 -14.64 -14.60 -2.31
C MET A 298 -14.09 -14.59 -3.74
N GLU A 299 -13.47 -13.49 -4.15
CA GLU A 299 -12.72 -13.38 -5.41
C GLU A 299 -11.59 -14.42 -5.50
N LEU A 300 -11.31 -14.92 -6.71
CA LEU A 300 -10.15 -15.78 -6.96
C LEU A 300 -8.82 -15.03 -6.83
N MET A 301 -8.13 -15.23 -5.71
CA MET A 301 -6.72 -14.90 -5.53
C MET A 301 -5.88 -16.19 -5.56
N HIS A 302 -4.71 -16.16 -6.20
CA HIS A 302 -3.99 -17.38 -6.58
C HIS A 302 -3.31 -18.10 -5.42
N ARG A 303 -2.62 -17.35 -4.54
CA ARG A 303 -1.80 -17.88 -3.42
C ARG A 303 -1.72 -16.86 -2.27
N ASP A 304 -1.25 -17.30 -1.11
CA ASP A 304 -0.73 -16.41 -0.06
C ASP A 304 0.65 -15.83 -0.41
N LEU A 305 0.96 -14.65 0.13
CA LEU A 305 2.21 -13.92 -0.11
C LEU A 305 3.41 -14.69 0.45
N SER A 306 3.27 -15.35 1.61
CA SER A 306 4.33 -16.19 2.20
C SER A 306 4.76 -17.32 1.27
N GLY A 307 3.79 -18.02 0.67
CA GLY A 307 4.02 -19.05 -0.34
C GLY A 307 4.64 -18.49 -1.62
N TYR A 308 4.18 -17.33 -2.08
CA TYR A 308 4.74 -16.64 -3.25
C TYR A 308 6.22 -16.23 -3.05
N ILE A 309 6.57 -15.65 -1.89
CA ILE A 309 7.95 -15.26 -1.57
C ILE A 309 8.87 -16.48 -1.54
N ARG A 310 8.48 -17.56 -0.84
CA ARG A 310 9.26 -18.82 -0.81
C ARG A 310 9.51 -19.38 -2.21
N GLU A 311 8.51 -19.36 -3.09
CA GLU A 311 8.62 -19.84 -4.47
C GLU A 311 9.62 -19.03 -5.29
N VAL A 312 9.54 -17.70 -5.24
CA VAL A 312 10.44 -16.84 -6.02
C VAL A 312 11.86 -16.81 -5.43
N SER A 313 12.03 -16.75 -4.11
CA SER A 313 13.35 -16.79 -3.46
C SER A 313 14.09 -18.13 -3.69
N SER A 314 13.37 -19.23 -3.91
CA SER A 314 13.98 -20.54 -4.25
C SER A 314 14.72 -20.55 -5.60
N SER A 315 14.45 -19.59 -6.49
CA SER A 315 14.93 -19.56 -7.89
C SER A 315 16.39 -19.10 -8.09
N LYS A 316 17.26 -19.30 -7.10
CA LYS A 316 18.62 -18.71 -6.97
C LYS A 316 18.66 -17.18 -6.76
N ARG A 317 17.51 -16.50 -6.74
CA ARG A 317 17.42 -15.04 -6.46
C ARG A 317 17.34 -14.81 -4.95
N ARG A 318 18.30 -14.07 -4.38
CA ARG A 318 18.26 -13.67 -2.96
C ARG A 318 17.23 -12.57 -2.64
N ILE A 319 16.80 -11.80 -3.65
CA ILE A 319 15.81 -10.74 -3.51
C ILE A 319 14.57 -11.15 -4.33
N PRO A 320 13.36 -11.20 -3.75
CA PRO A 320 12.17 -11.74 -4.43
C PRO A 320 11.59 -10.77 -5.47
N PHE A 321 11.69 -9.46 -5.23
CA PHE A 321 11.04 -8.42 -6.02
C PHE A 321 12.00 -7.27 -6.40
N PRO A 322 11.90 -6.67 -7.59
CA PRO A 322 12.44 -5.35 -7.85
C PRO A 322 11.83 -4.31 -6.90
N LEU A 323 12.59 -3.28 -6.49
CA LEU A 323 12.15 -2.30 -5.49
C LEU A 323 10.79 -1.64 -5.81
N LEU A 324 10.53 -1.34 -7.08
CA LEU A 324 9.25 -0.76 -7.54
C LEU A 324 8.06 -1.71 -7.30
N ILE A 325 8.26 -3.02 -7.45
CA ILE A 325 7.25 -4.05 -7.20
C ILE A 325 7.07 -4.24 -5.69
N ALA A 326 8.15 -4.29 -4.92
CA ALA A 326 8.09 -4.37 -3.45
C ALA A 326 7.30 -3.19 -2.87
N VAL A 327 7.59 -1.95 -3.32
CA VAL A 327 6.89 -0.74 -2.89
C VAL A 327 5.42 -0.71 -3.34
N ASP A 328 5.09 -1.24 -4.52
CA ASP A 328 3.69 -1.39 -4.95
C ASP A 328 2.91 -2.36 -4.06
N ILE A 329 3.50 -3.50 -3.68
CA ILE A 329 2.89 -4.46 -2.73
C ILE A 329 2.78 -3.83 -1.33
N MET A 330 3.81 -3.16 -0.84
CA MET A 330 3.79 -2.44 0.45
C MET A 330 2.67 -1.38 0.47
N LEU A 331 2.50 -0.62 -0.61
CA LEU A 331 1.46 0.40 -0.73
C LEU A 331 0.06 -0.23 -0.77
N GLN A 332 -0.12 -1.32 -1.51
CA GLN A 332 -1.40 -2.06 -1.54
C GLN A 332 -1.80 -2.56 -0.15
N ILE A 333 -0.88 -3.19 0.59
CA ILE A 333 -1.14 -3.65 1.97
C ILE A 333 -1.45 -2.45 2.88
N ALA A 334 -0.66 -1.37 2.80
CA ALA A 334 -0.89 -0.18 3.60
C ALA A 334 -2.27 0.46 3.36
N ARG A 335 -2.75 0.50 2.10
CA ARG A 335 -4.09 1.01 1.76
C ARG A 335 -5.21 0.16 2.32
N GLY A 336 -5.08 -1.17 2.29
CA GLY A 336 -6.07 -2.07 2.87
C GLY A 336 -6.16 -1.93 4.39
N MET A 337 -5.01 -1.77 5.07
CA MET A 337 -4.96 -1.51 6.51
C MET A 337 -5.51 -0.13 6.88
N GLU A 338 -5.19 0.92 6.11
CA GLU A 338 -5.80 2.26 6.24
C GLU A 338 -7.34 2.16 6.19
N HIS A 339 -7.88 1.48 5.17
CA HIS A 339 -9.32 1.32 4.99
C HIS A 339 -10.03 0.64 6.19
N LEU A 340 -9.37 -0.34 6.82
CA LEU A 340 -9.84 -1.01 8.04
C LEU A 340 -9.75 -0.11 9.28
N HIS A 341 -8.60 0.54 9.50
CA HIS A 341 -8.33 1.36 10.69
C HIS A 341 -9.18 2.62 10.77
N LEU A 342 -9.49 3.23 9.62
CA LEU A 342 -10.43 4.33 9.52
C LEU A 342 -11.82 3.91 10.04
N ARG A 343 -12.26 2.68 9.74
CA ARG A 343 -13.49 2.03 10.26
C ARG A 343 -13.35 1.44 11.67
N LYS A 344 -12.21 1.64 12.35
CA LYS A 344 -11.87 1.09 13.68
C LYS A 344 -11.85 -0.45 13.75
N ILE A 345 -11.64 -1.09 12.60
CA ILE A 345 -11.36 -2.51 12.49
C ILE A 345 -9.84 -2.68 12.58
N TYR A 346 -9.35 -3.38 13.60
CA TYR A 346 -7.94 -3.77 13.72
C TYR A 346 -7.78 -5.22 13.28
N HIS A 347 -6.64 -5.58 12.70
CA HIS A 347 -6.42 -6.91 12.14
C HIS A 347 -5.90 -7.90 13.20
N GLY A 348 -4.99 -7.46 14.07
CA GLY A 348 -4.40 -8.24 15.17
C GLY A 348 -3.36 -9.28 14.71
N GLU A 349 -3.68 -10.05 13.67
CA GLU A 349 -2.84 -11.11 13.11
C GLU A 349 -2.31 -10.80 11.69
N LEU A 350 -1.98 -9.54 11.38
CA LEU A 350 -1.45 -9.18 10.06
C LEU A 350 -0.11 -9.89 9.79
N ASN A 351 -0.06 -10.80 8.83
CA ASN A 351 1.14 -11.55 8.47
C ASN A 351 1.11 -11.97 6.97
N PRO A 352 2.21 -12.46 6.37
CA PRO A 352 2.27 -12.77 4.95
C PRO A 352 1.40 -13.97 4.51
N SER A 353 0.93 -14.81 5.42
CA SER A 353 -0.07 -15.85 5.12
C SER A 353 -1.50 -15.29 5.06
N ASN A 354 -1.72 -14.15 5.73
CA ASN A 354 -2.97 -13.39 5.74
C ASN A 354 -3.01 -12.29 4.64
N VAL A 355 -2.05 -12.28 3.71
CA VAL A 355 -2.09 -11.47 2.48
C VAL A 355 -2.14 -12.39 1.28
N PHE A 356 -3.23 -12.34 0.50
CA PHE A 356 -3.37 -13.10 -0.73
C PHE A 356 -2.92 -12.28 -1.94
N VAL A 357 -2.34 -12.94 -2.94
CA VAL A 357 -1.82 -12.33 -4.17
C VAL A 357 -2.30 -13.04 -5.45
N ARG A 358 -2.51 -12.24 -6.51
CA ARG A 358 -2.61 -12.71 -7.89
C ARG A 358 -1.77 -11.83 -8.82
N THR A 359 -1.34 -12.37 -9.95
CA THR A 359 -0.64 -11.59 -11.00
C THR A 359 -1.62 -10.61 -11.64
N ARG A 360 -1.13 -9.47 -12.15
CA ARG A 360 -1.95 -8.53 -12.93
C ARG A 360 -1.98 -8.95 -14.41
N ASN A 361 -3.13 -8.76 -15.08
CA ASN A 361 -3.46 -9.44 -16.35
C ASN A 361 -2.94 -8.74 -17.63
N SER A 362 -1.87 -7.94 -17.54
CA SER A 362 -1.22 -7.35 -18.73
C SER A 362 -0.04 -8.21 -19.17
N SER A 363 0.06 -8.46 -20.48
CA SER A 363 1.16 -9.21 -21.13
C SER A 363 2.54 -8.56 -20.96
N HIS A 364 2.62 -7.35 -20.42
CA HIS A 364 3.84 -6.61 -20.17
C HIS A 364 4.20 -6.50 -18.66
N ASP A 365 3.34 -7.02 -17.78
CA ASP A 365 3.41 -6.83 -16.32
C ASP A 365 4.30 -7.87 -15.60
N ILE A 366 5.54 -8.04 -16.09
CA ILE A 366 6.49 -9.02 -15.55
C ILE A 366 6.87 -8.67 -14.10
N GLY A 367 6.10 -9.17 -13.14
CA GLY A 367 6.32 -9.06 -11.70
C GLY A 367 5.24 -8.29 -10.92
N TYR A 368 4.31 -7.57 -11.56
CA TYR A 368 3.26 -6.86 -10.81
C TYR A 368 2.19 -7.81 -10.26
N LEU A 369 1.83 -7.60 -9.00
CA LEU A 369 0.80 -8.34 -8.27
C LEU A 369 -0.35 -7.41 -7.87
N GLN A 370 -1.55 -7.97 -7.70
CA GLN A 370 -2.60 -7.42 -6.86
C GLN A 370 -2.57 -8.16 -5.52
N ALA A 371 -2.64 -7.44 -4.41
CA ALA A 371 -2.60 -7.97 -3.04
C ALA A 371 -3.88 -7.59 -2.28
N LYS A 372 -4.48 -8.57 -1.57
CA LYS A 372 -5.69 -8.39 -0.74
C LYS A 372 -5.49 -9.03 0.64
N ILE A 373 -5.75 -8.28 1.71
CA ILE A 373 -5.59 -8.71 3.12
C ILE A 373 -6.82 -9.52 3.58
N THR A 374 -6.63 -10.59 4.35
CA THR A 374 -7.70 -11.46 4.86
C THR A 374 -7.44 -11.88 6.32
N GLY A 375 -8.45 -12.44 7.00
CA GLY A 375 -8.31 -12.95 8.37
C GLY A 375 -8.47 -11.90 9.49
N PHE A 376 -8.83 -10.66 9.15
CA PHE A 376 -9.27 -9.65 10.12
C PHE A 376 -10.65 -10.03 10.69
N GLY A 377 -10.92 -9.68 11.95
CA GLY A 377 -12.20 -10.00 12.61
C GLY A 377 -12.36 -11.44 13.11
N VAL A 378 -11.35 -12.30 12.91
CA VAL A 378 -11.28 -13.63 13.53
C VAL A 378 -10.97 -13.47 15.02
N SER A 379 -11.78 -14.08 15.90
CA SER A 379 -11.44 -14.19 17.32
C SER A 379 -10.31 -15.22 17.51
N ALA A 380 -9.33 -14.92 18.37
CA ALA A 380 -8.03 -15.60 18.47
C ALA A 380 -8.06 -17.01 19.11
N MET A 381 -9.13 -17.78 18.88
CA MET A 381 -9.52 -18.95 19.67
C MET A 381 -8.94 -20.29 19.17
N ASN A 382 -8.23 -20.32 18.03
CA ASN A 382 -7.91 -21.56 17.31
C ASN A 382 -6.51 -21.61 16.63
N GLN A 383 -5.46 -21.01 17.23
CA GLN A 383 -4.08 -21.11 16.70
C GLN A 383 -3.03 -21.36 17.79
N THR A 384 -2.01 -22.14 17.46
CA THR A 384 -0.89 -22.51 18.36
C THR A 384 0.16 -21.40 18.44
N PRO A 385 0.54 -20.88 19.64
CA PRO A 385 1.31 -19.63 19.75
C PRO A 385 2.75 -19.58 19.20
N SER A 386 3.41 -20.71 18.91
CA SER A 386 4.88 -20.77 18.68
C SER A 386 5.33 -19.91 17.49
N ASP A 387 4.72 -20.13 16.32
CA ASP A 387 5.36 -19.75 15.06
C ASP A 387 4.90 -18.37 14.56
N THR A 388 3.80 -17.85 15.12
CA THR A 388 3.24 -16.53 14.79
C THR A 388 3.94 -15.39 15.54
N CYS A 389 4.69 -15.67 16.61
CA CYS A 389 5.19 -14.65 17.53
C CYS A 389 6.11 -13.59 16.91
N ILE A 390 6.78 -13.87 15.79
CA ILE A 390 7.63 -12.90 15.07
C ILE A 390 6.86 -11.75 14.41
N TRP A 391 5.55 -11.90 14.20
CA TRP A 391 4.70 -10.88 13.57
C TRP A 391 4.01 -9.96 14.60
N TYR A 392 3.91 -10.38 15.85
CA TYR A 392 3.27 -9.60 16.91
C TYR A 392 4.19 -8.51 17.47
N ALA A 393 3.60 -7.35 17.79
CA ALA A 393 4.31 -6.25 18.41
C ALA A 393 4.70 -6.57 19.88
N PRO A 394 5.76 -5.94 20.43
CA PRO A 394 6.21 -6.17 21.79
C PRO A 394 5.10 -6.10 22.84
N GLU A 395 4.23 -5.09 22.76
CA GLU A 395 3.13 -4.87 23.70
C GLU A 395 2.03 -5.95 23.61
N VAL A 396 1.86 -6.59 22.44
CA VAL A 396 0.95 -7.71 22.25
C VAL A 396 1.54 -8.98 22.89
N LEU A 397 2.84 -9.22 22.69
CA LEU A 397 3.58 -10.34 23.29
C LEU A 397 3.76 -10.19 24.82
N GLU A 398 3.66 -8.97 25.35
CA GLU A 398 3.58 -8.75 26.79
C GLU A 398 2.21 -9.13 27.34
N GLU A 399 1.13 -8.67 26.70
CA GLU A 399 -0.21 -8.89 27.23
C GLU A 399 -0.70 -10.33 27.06
N GLN A 400 -0.28 -11.02 25.99
CA GLN A 400 -0.47 -12.46 25.80
C GLN A 400 0.25 -13.32 26.87
N GLU A 401 1.29 -12.79 27.54
CA GLU A 401 1.96 -13.47 28.67
C GLU A 401 1.35 -13.10 30.04
N ARG A 402 0.57 -12.02 30.13
CA ARG A 402 -0.17 -11.61 31.35
C ARG A 402 -1.57 -12.22 31.43
N SER A 403 -2.27 -12.26 30.29
CA SER A 403 -3.66 -12.67 30.19
C SER A 403 -3.78 -14.16 29.91
N ALA A 404 -4.03 -14.96 30.96
CA ALA A 404 -4.35 -16.38 30.82
C ALA A 404 -5.67 -16.59 30.03
N ASP A 405 -6.63 -15.67 30.19
CA ASP A 405 -7.81 -15.56 29.33
C ASP A 405 -7.50 -14.67 28.12
N SER A 406 -7.35 -15.29 26.95
CA SER A 406 -7.02 -14.61 25.68
C SER A 406 -8.14 -13.72 25.12
N THR A 407 -9.28 -13.61 25.80
CA THR A 407 -10.52 -12.96 25.35
C THR A 407 -10.56 -11.44 25.58
N ALA A 408 -9.65 -10.89 26.40
CA ALA A 408 -9.71 -9.50 26.84
C ALA A 408 -8.82 -8.51 26.05
N PHE A 409 -7.81 -8.98 25.30
CA PHE A 409 -6.85 -8.08 24.66
C PHE A 409 -7.43 -7.34 23.45
N LYS A 410 -7.35 -6.01 23.48
CA LYS A 410 -7.74 -5.15 22.35
C LYS A 410 -6.53 -4.82 21.49
N TYR A 411 -6.41 -5.49 20.35
CA TYR A 411 -5.47 -5.12 19.29
C TYR A 411 -5.61 -3.63 18.92
N SER A 412 -4.49 -3.00 18.54
CA SER A 412 -4.44 -1.58 18.23
C SER A 412 -3.89 -1.32 16.83
N GLU A 413 -4.19 -0.14 16.28
CA GLU A 413 -3.58 0.36 15.04
C GLU A 413 -2.05 0.21 15.04
N LYS A 414 -1.40 0.52 16.18
CA LYS A 414 0.05 0.54 16.29
C LYS A 414 0.67 -0.86 16.36
N ALA A 415 -0.08 -1.86 16.80
CA ALA A 415 0.33 -3.26 16.71
C ALA A 415 0.36 -3.72 15.25
N ASP A 416 -0.71 -3.47 14.48
CA ASP A 416 -0.76 -3.82 13.05
C ASP A 416 0.34 -3.12 12.23
N VAL A 417 0.71 -1.88 12.58
CA VAL A 417 1.83 -1.14 11.94
C VAL A 417 3.18 -1.82 12.17
N TYR A 418 3.41 -2.41 13.35
CA TYR A 418 4.62 -3.20 13.61
C TYR A 418 4.66 -4.46 12.72
N SER A 419 3.54 -5.18 12.66
CA SER A 419 3.40 -6.39 11.85
C SER A 419 3.59 -6.10 10.35
N PHE A 420 3.04 -5.00 9.86
CA PHE A 420 3.33 -4.46 8.52
C PHE A 420 4.82 -4.18 8.30
N GLY A 421 5.52 -3.61 9.30
CA GLY A 421 6.97 -3.44 9.27
C GLY A 421 7.73 -4.76 9.05
N MET A 422 7.30 -5.85 9.70
CA MET A 422 7.89 -7.17 9.51
C MET A 422 7.60 -7.77 8.12
N ILE A 423 6.38 -7.58 7.57
CA ILE A 423 6.08 -7.96 6.17
C ILE A 423 6.97 -7.15 5.20
N CYS A 424 7.17 -5.86 5.46
CA CYS A 424 8.07 -5.03 4.65
C CYS A 424 9.53 -5.49 4.70
N PHE A 425 10.00 -6.04 5.83
CA PHE A 425 11.32 -6.65 5.91
C PHE A 425 11.44 -7.87 4.99
N GLU A 426 10.48 -8.79 5.02
CA GLU A 426 10.48 -9.98 4.16
C GLU A 426 10.38 -9.60 2.66
N LEU A 427 9.50 -8.65 2.31
CA LEU A 427 9.35 -8.14 0.94
C LEU A 427 10.65 -7.56 0.36
N LEU A 428 11.45 -6.88 1.19
CA LEU A 428 12.70 -6.24 0.77
C LEU A 428 13.92 -7.18 0.79
N THR A 429 13.90 -8.23 1.62
CA THR A 429 15.08 -9.09 1.87
C THR A 429 14.96 -10.52 1.37
N GLY A 430 13.74 -11.00 1.10
CA GLY A 430 13.45 -12.40 0.78
C GLY A 430 13.60 -13.38 1.96
N LYS A 431 13.90 -12.88 3.16
CA LYS A 431 14.13 -13.67 4.38
C LYS A 431 12.98 -13.53 5.36
N VAL A 432 12.71 -14.60 6.10
CA VAL A 432 11.77 -14.56 7.22
C VAL A 432 12.39 -13.69 8.34
N PRO A 433 11.63 -12.83 9.03
CA PRO A 433 12.13 -12.08 10.18
C PRO A 433 12.82 -13.00 11.21
N PHE A 434 14.01 -12.62 11.64
CA PHE A 434 14.87 -13.35 12.59
C PHE A 434 15.40 -14.73 12.12
N GLU A 435 15.28 -15.10 10.84
CA GLU A 435 15.78 -16.37 10.28
C GLU A 435 17.25 -16.66 10.59
N ASP A 436 18.12 -15.65 10.53
CA ASP A 436 19.56 -15.75 10.77
C ASP A 436 19.96 -15.86 12.26
N SER A 437 19.04 -15.65 13.22
CA SER A 437 19.42 -15.54 14.64
C SER A 437 19.56 -16.91 15.33
N HIS A 438 20.53 -17.04 16.23
CA HIS A 438 20.79 -18.25 17.01
C HIS A 438 19.72 -18.53 18.10
N LEU A 439 18.51 -17.98 17.96
CA LEU A 439 17.53 -17.76 19.03
C LEU A 439 16.12 -18.27 18.68
N GLN A 440 16.04 -19.17 17.71
CA GLN A 440 14.81 -19.90 17.34
C GLN A 440 14.16 -20.60 18.56
N GLY A 441 12.83 -20.63 18.58
CA GLY A 441 12.02 -21.19 19.67
C GLY A 441 11.65 -20.15 20.76
N GLY A 442 11.18 -20.64 21.91
CA GLY A 442 10.51 -19.85 22.98
C GLY A 442 11.34 -18.76 23.68
N LYS A 443 12.51 -18.38 23.17
CA LYS A 443 13.23 -17.16 23.56
C LYS A 443 12.86 -15.95 22.70
N MET A 444 12.32 -16.15 21.49
CA MET A 444 12.05 -15.10 20.52
C MET A 444 11.15 -13.97 21.07
N SER A 445 10.05 -14.30 21.77
CA SER A 445 9.18 -13.32 22.46
C SER A 445 9.96 -12.38 23.38
N ARG A 446 10.84 -12.95 24.23
CA ARG A 446 11.66 -12.18 25.17
C ARG A 446 12.64 -11.25 24.46
N ASN A 447 13.20 -11.69 23.34
CA ASN A 447 14.16 -10.91 22.55
C ASN A 447 13.49 -9.75 21.80
N ILE A 448 12.32 -9.99 21.19
CA ILE A 448 11.50 -8.95 20.54
C ILE A 448 11.14 -7.84 21.54
N LYS A 449 10.77 -8.22 22.76
CA LYS A 449 10.47 -7.30 23.87
C LYS A 449 11.71 -6.57 24.41
N ALA A 450 12.86 -7.25 24.46
CA ALA A 450 14.16 -6.63 24.76
C ALA A 450 14.67 -5.68 23.65
N GLY A 451 13.93 -5.52 22.55
CA GLY A 451 14.26 -4.58 21.47
C GLY A 451 15.02 -5.20 20.29
N GLU A 452 15.22 -6.52 20.24
CA GLU A 452 15.84 -7.17 19.08
C GLU A 452 14.98 -6.96 17.82
N ARG A 453 15.63 -6.65 16.69
CA ARG A 453 15.00 -6.44 15.37
C ARG A 453 15.89 -7.08 14.30
N PRO A 454 15.33 -7.61 13.20
CA PRO A 454 16.13 -8.29 12.20
C PRO A 454 17.00 -7.29 11.42
N LEU A 455 18.18 -7.73 11.01
CA LEU A 455 19.16 -6.89 10.33
C LEU A 455 18.95 -6.91 8.81
N PHE A 456 18.90 -5.74 8.19
CA PHE A 456 18.88 -5.63 6.74
C PHE A 456 20.26 -6.00 6.14
N PRO A 457 20.30 -6.79 5.04
CA PRO A 457 21.54 -7.08 4.35
C PRO A 457 22.10 -5.81 3.69
N SER A 458 23.43 -5.67 3.67
CA SER A 458 24.08 -4.60 2.91
C SER A 458 24.34 -5.04 1.46
N PRO A 459 24.08 -4.20 0.44
CA PRO A 459 23.41 -2.91 0.51
C PRO A 459 21.88 -3.04 0.55
N SER A 460 21.22 -2.17 1.33
CA SER A 460 19.76 -1.98 1.32
C SER A 460 19.42 -0.48 1.27
N PRO A 461 18.39 -0.02 0.52
CA PRO A 461 18.11 1.41 0.37
C PRO A 461 17.72 2.07 1.71
N LYS A 462 18.48 3.10 2.13
CA LYS A 462 18.29 3.72 3.46
C LYS A 462 16.88 4.29 3.65
N TYR A 463 16.29 4.90 2.64
CA TYR A 463 14.93 5.46 2.71
C TYR A 463 13.85 4.38 2.98
N LEU A 464 13.96 3.19 2.37
CA LEU A 464 13.06 2.07 2.65
C LEU A 464 13.32 1.42 4.00
N THR A 465 14.59 1.18 4.37
CA THR A 465 14.90 0.60 5.69
C THR A 465 14.54 1.56 6.83
N ASN A 466 14.60 2.88 6.63
CA ASN A 466 14.12 3.88 7.58
C ASN A 466 12.59 3.85 7.75
N LEU A 467 11.83 3.62 6.67
CA LEU A 467 10.38 3.42 6.76
C LEU A 467 10.04 2.21 7.64
N VAL A 468 10.68 1.06 7.38
CA VAL A 468 10.48 -0.15 8.20
C VAL A 468 10.90 0.08 9.65
N LYS A 469 12.04 0.76 9.88
CA LYS A 469 12.51 1.12 11.22
C LYS A 469 11.57 2.05 11.97
N LYS A 470 10.79 2.91 11.29
CA LYS A 470 9.74 3.72 11.92
C LYS A 470 8.48 2.90 12.22
N CYS A 471 8.16 1.90 11.39
CA CYS A 471 7.03 1.00 11.63
C CYS A 471 7.23 0.08 12.84
N TRP A 472 8.45 -0.46 13.08
CA TRP A 472 8.70 -1.44 14.15
C TRP A 472 9.28 -0.88 15.46
N GLN A 473 9.15 0.43 15.71
CA GLN A 473 9.65 1.06 16.94
C GLN A 473 9.14 0.34 18.20
N ALA A 474 9.95 0.34 19.26
CA ALA A 474 9.55 -0.29 20.53
C ALA A 474 8.29 0.38 21.09
N GLU A 475 8.36 1.70 21.28
CA GLU A 475 7.25 2.55 21.73
C GLU A 475 6.14 2.64 20.65
N PRO A 476 4.90 2.19 20.93
CA PRO A 476 3.81 2.21 19.94
C PRO A 476 3.44 3.61 19.44
N SER A 477 3.53 4.65 20.29
CA SER A 477 3.20 6.03 19.90
C SER A 477 4.17 6.65 18.89
N GLN A 478 5.39 6.10 18.75
CA GLN A 478 6.38 6.53 17.75
C GLN A 478 6.15 5.91 16.36
N ARG A 479 5.27 4.92 16.24
CA ARG A 479 4.96 4.26 14.97
C ARG A 479 3.97 5.13 14.16
N PRO A 480 4.20 5.38 12.85
CA PRO A 480 3.28 6.18 12.03
C PRO A 480 1.88 5.54 11.93
N ASN A 481 0.90 6.26 11.38
CA ASN A 481 -0.40 5.69 11.01
C ASN A 481 -0.36 5.20 9.54
N PHE A 482 -1.31 4.36 9.13
CA PHE A 482 -1.32 3.82 7.77
C PHE A 482 -1.55 4.88 6.68
N THR A 483 -2.26 5.97 6.99
CA THR A 483 -2.46 7.11 6.09
C THR A 483 -1.14 7.80 5.71
N SER A 484 -0.30 8.11 6.72
CA SER A 484 1.05 8.63 6.53
C SER A 484 1.96 7.63 5.81
N ILE A 485 1.85 6.33 6.12
CA ILE A 485 2.57 5.27 5.39
C ILE A 485 2.16 5.26 3.90
N CYS A 486 0.87 5.35 3.58
CA CYS A 486 0.38 5.37 2.20
C CYS A 486 0.90 6.58 1.41
N ARG A 487 0.86 7.78 2.01
CA ARG A 487 1.40 9.01 1.40
C ARG A 487 2.91 8.90 1.13
N VAL A 488 3.68 8.46 2.13
CA VAL A 488 5.14 8.28 1.99
C VAL A 488 5.48 7.21 0.94
N LEU A 489 4.81 6.04 0.95
CA LEU A 489 5.07 4.98 -0.03
C LEU A 489 4.71 5.41 -1.46
N ARG A 490 3.62 6.17 -1.64
CA ARG A 490 3.25 6.77 -2.92
C ARG A 490 4.33 7.74 -3.42
N TYR A 491 4.90 8.56 -2.55
CA TYR A 491 5.98 9.49 -2.92
C TYR A 491 7.33 8.78 -3.17
N ILE A 492 7.63 7.70 -2.42
CA ILE A 492 8.75 6.80 -2.73
C ILE A 492 8.55 6.16 -4.12
N LYS A 493 7.33 5.71 -4.45
CA LYS A 493 7.04 5.13 -5.77
C LYS A 493 7.28 6.14 -6.90
N ARG A 494 6.87 7.41 -6.72
CA ARG A 494 7.23 8.53 -7.60
C ARG A 494 8.76 8.68 -7.74
N PHE A 495 9.51 8.68 -6.63
CA PHE A 495 10.98 8.76 -6.68
C PHE A 495 11.60 7.60 -7.46
N LEU A 496 11.12 6.36 -7.28
CA LEU A 496 11.61 5.17 -7.98
C LEU A 496 11.38 5.24 -9.51
N LEU A 497 10.25 5.80 -9.96
CA LEU A 497 9.91 5.93 -11.37
C LEU A 497 10.68 7.04 -12.08
N MET A 498 10.94 8.15 -11.39
CA MET A 498 11.72 9.29 -11.90
C MET A 498 13.22 8.97 -12.06
N ASN A 499 13.71 7.91 -11.40
CA ASN A 499 15.12 7.55 -11.32
C ASN A 499 15.36 6.06 -11.64
N PRO A 500 15.01 5.55 -12.85
CA PRO A 500 14.93 4.11 -13.12
C PRO A 500 16.27 3.35 -13.03
N ASP A 501 17.41 4.02 -13.14
CA ASP A 501 18.75 3.41 -13.20
C ASP A 501 19.27 2.93 -11.82
N HIS A 502 18.45 2.24 -11.03
CA HIS A 502 18.73 1.72 -9.67
C HIS A 502 19.85 0.64 -9.61
N SER A 503 20.51 0.32 -10.72
CA SER A 503 21.57 -0.68 -10.80
C SER A 503 22.82 -0.33 -9.98
N GLN A 504 22.98 0.92 -9.55
CA GLN A 504 23.95 1.35 -8.55
C GLN A 504 23.23 1.68 -7.25
N LEU A 505 23.08 0.66 -6.38
CA LEU A 505 22.30 0.66 -5.13
C LEU A 505 22.79 1.67 -4.06
N GLU A 506 23.83 2.43 -4.36
CA GLU A 506 24.56 3.33 -3.47
C GLU A 506 24.42 4.81 -3.87
N SER A 507 24.08 5.13 -5.13
CA SER A 507 24.28 6.48 -5.68
C SER A 507 23.05 7.41 -5.66
N LEU A 508 21.82 6.88 -5.57
CA LEU A 508 20.59 7.68 -5.66
C LEU A 508 19.75 7.56 -4.38
N MET A 509 20.11 8.40 -3.40
CA MET A 509 19.29 8.71 -2.23
C MET A 509 18.31 9.85 -2.56
N PRO A 510 17.09 9.86 -2.01
CA PRO A 510 16.32 11.10 -1.93
C PRO A 510 17.01 12.05 -0.94
N ASN A 511 17.13 13.32 -1.31
CA ASN A 511 17.80 14.37 -0.51
C ASN A 511 17.11 14.69 0.83
N VAL A 512 15.91 14.14 1.07
CA VAL A 512 15.03 14.45 2.19
C VAL A 512 14.39 13.16 2.70
N ASP A 513 14.30 12.98 4.03
CA ASP A 513 13.45 11.94 4.63
C ASP A 513 11.98 12.34 4.46
N TYR A 514 11.25 11.57 3.65
CA TYR A 514 9.84 11.83 3.33
C TYR A 514 8.89 11.75 4.55
N PHE A 515 9.29 11.13 5.67
CA PHE A 515 8.54 11.25 6.93
C PHE A 515 8.72 12.60 7.61
N GLU A 516 9.82 13.32 7.38
CA GLU A 516 9.94 14.71 7.86
C GLU A 516 9.03 15.65 7.05
N LEU A 517 8.78 15.34 5.77
CA LEU A 517 7.77 16.05 4.98
C LEU A 517 6.37 15.78 5.53
N GLU A 518 6.00 14.52 5.71
CA GLU A 518 4.71 14.12 6.30
C GLU A 518 4.49 14.72 7.69
N MET A 519 5.52 14.77 8.54
CA MET A 519 5.47 15.40 9.86
C MET A 519 5.33 16.93 9.77
N SER A 520 5.97 17.58 8.79
CA SER A 520 5.79 19.02 8.55
C SER A 520 4.37 19.33 8.07
N LEU A 521 3.83 18.53 7.15
CA LEU A 521 2.47 18.64 6.62
C LEU A 521 1.43 18.42 7.74
N SER A 522 1.57 17.33 8.48
CA SER A 522 0.68 16.99 9.61
C SER A 522 0.70 18.01 10.75
N LYS A 523 1.82 18.75 10.93
CA LYS A 523 1.92 19.82 11.93
C LYS A 523 1.36 21.17 11.44
N LYS A 524 1.44 21.45 10.13
CA LYS A 524 1.00 22.72 9.54
C LYS A 524 -0.48 22.74 9.17
N TYR A 525 -1.02 21.63 8.66
CA TYR A 525 -2.34 21.58 8.03
C TYR A 525 -3.25 20.59 8.76
N ALA A 526 -4.27 21.09 9.46
CA ALA A 526 -5.22 20.25 10.20
C ALA A 526 -5.99 19.27 9.28
N SER A 527 -6.24 19.67 8.03
CA SER A 527 -6.81 18.84 6.96
C SER A 527 -5.97 17.59 6.65
N TRP A 528 -4.66 17.63 6.90
CA TRP A 528 -3.73 16.52 6.68
C TRP A 528 -3.84 15.42 7.74
N ALA A 529 -4.21 15.80 8.96
CA ALA A 529 -4.33 14.94 10.14
C ALA A 529 -5.75 14.39 10.36
N ARG A 530 -6.64 14.50 9.36
CA ARG A 530 -8.00 13.97 9.39
C ARG A 530 -8.01 12.45 9.63
N LYS A 531 -9.07 11.97 10.30
CA LYS A 531 -9.33 10.55 10.62
C LYS A 531 -10.47 9.97 9.79
N GLU A 532 -10.84 10.66 8.72
CA GLU A 532 -11.93 10.35 7.79
C GLU A 532 -11.38 9.59 6.57
N PRO A 533 -12.21 8.84 5.83
CA PRO A 533 -11.78 8.21 4.58
C PRO A 533 -11.26 9.23 3.57
N LEU A 534 -9.98 9.11 3.19
CA LEU A 534 -9.40 9.91 2.13
C LEU A 534 -10.16 9.69 0.82
N GLN A 535 -10.51 10.77 0.13
CA GLN A 535 -11.04 10.66 -1.22
C GLN A 535 -9.89 10.43 -2.22
N VAL A 536 -10.15 9.68 -3.28
CA VAL A 536 -9.16 9.43 -4.34
C VAL A 536 -8.77 10.73 -5.07
N SER A 537 -9.70 11.70 -5.12
CA SER A 537 -9.51 13.08 -5.60
C SER A 537 -8.48 13.90 -4.81
N GLU A 538 -8.17 13.57 -3.54
CA GLU A 538 -7.15 14.29 -2.76
C GLU A 538 -5.71 13.91 -3.18
N ILE A 539 -5.53 12.82 -3.92
CA ILE A 539 -4.22 12.22 -4.19
C ILE A 539 -3.27 13.13 -5.00
N PRO A 540 -3.71 13.84 -6.07
CA PRO A 540 -2.83 14.72 -6.82
C PRO A 540 -2.35 15.90 -5.97
N PHE A 541 -3.26 16.50 -5.17
CA PHE A 541 -2.90 17.55 -4.21
C PHE A 541 -1.89 17.03 -3.17
N GLN A 542 -2.10 15.81 -2.63
CA GLN A 542 -1.17 15.22 -1.67
C GLN A 542 0.25 15.12 -2.24
N MET A 543 0.40 14.71 -3.50
CA MET A 543 1.71 14.59 -4.15
C MET A 543 2.31 15.96 -4.52
N PHE A 544 1.48 16.91 -4.94
CA PHE A 544 1.88 18.29 -5.21
C PHE A 544 2.41 18.99 -3.95
N ALA A 545 1.72 18.86 -2.81
CA ALA A 545 2.13 19.42 -1.53
C ALA A 545 3.43 18.79 -0.98
N TYR A 546 3.65 17.48 -1.16
CA TYR A 546 4.97 16.87 -0.92
C TYR A 546 6.06 17.49 -1.80
N ARG A 547 5.78 17.75 -3.08
CA ARG A 547 6.75 18.30 -4.04
C ARG A 547 7.15 19.74 -3.71
N ILE A 548 6.22 20.56 -3.23
CA ILE A 548 6.51 21.91 -2.70
C ILE A 548 7.53 21.83 -1.56
N LEU A 549 7.24 21.04 -0.52
CA LEU A 549 8.16 20.95 0.63
C LEU A 549 9.50 20.26 0.31
N GLU A 550 9.53 19.35 -0.67
CA GLU A 550 10.79 18.78 -1.19
C GLU A 550 11.63 19.85 -1.90
N ARG A 551 11.02 20.70 -2.74
CA ARG A 551 11.70 21.84 -3.38
C ARG A 551 12.19 22.85 -2.33
N GLU A 552 11.37 23.21 -1.33
CA GLU A 552 11.78 24.09 -0.22
C GLU A 552 13.03 23.59 0.51
N LYS A 553 13.03 22.31 0.95
CA LYS A 553 14.17 21.75 1.70
C LYS A 553 15.43 21.64 0.85
N ASN A 554 15.30 21.27 -0.43
CA ASN A 554 16.45 21.27 -1.34
C ASN A 554 17.04 22.68 -1.47
N SER A 555 16.21 23.72 -1.60
CA SER A 555 16.69 25.11 -1.64
C SER A 555 17.39 25.54 -0.35
N MET A 556 16.86 25.16 0.83
CA MET A 556 17.49 25.46 2.12
C MET A 556 18.83 24.73 2.30
N ASN A 557 18.95 23.48 1.86
CA ASN A 557 20.21 22.74 1.89
C ASN A 557 21.26 23.42 1.00
N ILE A 558 20.92 23.77 -0.25
CA ILE A 558 21.82 24.48 -1.17
C ILE A 558 22.32 25.83 -0.60
N ILE A 559 21.48 26.56 0.12
CA ILE A 559 21.89 27.80 0.81
C ILE A 559 22.87 27.48 1.95
N LYS A 560 22.57 26.46 2.76
CA LYS A 560 23.42 26.04 3.88
C LYS A 560 24.80 25.57 3.41
N ASP A 561 24.85 24.76 2.36
CA ASP A 561 26.10 24.20 1.82
C ASP A 561 26.99 25.33 1.30
N LYS A 562 26.44 26.27 0.51
CA LYS A 562 27.15 27.49 0.08
C LYS A 562 27.64 28.37 1.23
N SER A 563 26.84 28.53 2.29
CA SER A 563 27.27 29.26 3.50
C SER A 563 28.34 28.52 4.31
N SER A 564 28.57 27.24 4.04
CA SER A 564 29.63 26.43 4.67
C SER A 564 30.92 26.47 3.85
N GLU A 565 30.83 26.44 2.51
CA GLU A 565 31.99 26.57 1.60
C GLU A 565 32.57 27.99 1.63
N SER A 566 31.74 29.03 1.78
CA SER A 566 32.17 30.43 1.91
C SER A 566 32.90 30.75 3.24
N GLY A 567 33.18 29.75 4.09
CA GLY A 567 33.77 29.91 5.41
C GLY A 567 35.23 29.49 5.55
N SER A 568 35.91 29.05 4.48
CA SER A 568 37.26 28.48 4.55
C SER A 568 38.35 29.17 3.72
N GLU A 569 38.05 30.25 2.99
CA GLU A 569 39.03 31.01 2.20
C GLU A 569 39.04 32.51 2.55
N ASP A 570 39.29 32.84 3.83
CA ASP A 570 39.93 34.12 4.22
C ASP A 570 40.49 34.02 5.65
N ALA A 571 41.65 33.38 5.80
CA ALA A 571 42.30 33.16 7.10
C ALA A 571 43.85 33.23 7.02
N SER A 572 44.40 34.10 6.16
CA SER A 572 45.84 34.35 6.14
C SER A 572 46.23 35.71 5.54
N LEU A 573 46.47 36.70 6.41
CA LEU A 573 47.67 37.57 6.48
C LEU A 573 47.45 38.70 7.52
N CYS A 574 48.53 39.33 8.00
CA CYS A 574 48.53 40.19 9.20
C CYS A 574 48.80 41.67 8.92
N GLY A 575 48.39 42.55 9.86
CA GLY A 575 48.82 43.95 10.00
C GLY A 575 47.95 44.96 9.24
N ASP A 576 47.57 46.12 9.78
CA ASP A 576 47.90 46.78 11.06
C ASP A 576 46.71 47.63 11.57
N GLU A 577 46.82 48.18 12.79
CA GLU A 577 45.84 49.12 13.34
C GLU A 577 45.89 50.52 12.66
N THR A 578 44.73 51.15 12.45
CA THR A 578 44.52 52.55 12.86
C THR A 578 43.04 52.92 12.90
N ALA A 579 42.68 53.85 13.79
CA ALA A 579 41.30 54.19 14.08
C ALA A 579 40.65 55.16 13.07
N ARG A 580 39.31 55.08 12.95
CA ARG A 580 38.43 56.25 13.16
C ARG A 580 36.96 55.88 13.39
N ASN A 581 36.31 56.69 14.21
CA ASN A 581 34.87 56.62 14.48
C ASN A 581 34.06 57.16 13.30
N LEU A 582 32.82 56.68 13.13
CA LEU A 582 31.67 57.59 13.24
C LEU A 582 30.39 56.82 13.61
N CYS A 583 29.78 57.19 14.73
CA CYS A 583 28.38 56.88 15.02
C CYS A 583 27.53 58.09 14.63
N THR A 584 26.37 57.88 14.02
CA THR A 584 25.28 58.86 14.00
C THR A 584 23.95 58.15 14.27
N LEU A 585 23.42 58.39 15.47
CA LEU A 585 21.98 58.48 15.71
C LEU A 585 21.50 59.79 15.04
N ASP A 586 20.23 59.98 14.66
CA ASP A 586 19.17 60.19 15.64
C ASP A 586 17.74 60.00 15.10
N ASP A 587 16.77 60.05 16.02
CA ASP A 587 15.33 59.84 15.82
C ASP A 587 14.58 61.07 15.27
N SER A 588 13.37 60.88 14.73
CA SER A 588 12.34 61.95 14.63
C SER A 588 10.91 61.42 14.44
N LEU A 589 10.31 61.15 15.60
CA LEU A 589 8.89 60.90 15.91
C LEU A 589 7.84 61.62 15.04
N SER A 590 6.70 60.96 14.79
CA SER A 590 5.42 61.22 15.50
C SER A 590 4.18 60.74 14.74
N GLY A 591 3.06 60.48 15.45
CA GLY A 591 1.74 60.30 14.82
C GLY A 591 0.88 59.15 15.37
N SER A 592 0.34 59.29 16.58
CA SER A 592 -0.75 58.42 17.07
C SER A 592 -1.76 59.23 17.89
N VAL A 593 -3.05 58.89 17.75
CA VAL A 593 -4.18 59.55 18.42
C VAL A 593 -5.07 58.48 19.07
N THR A 594 -5.63 58.79 20.23
CA THR A 594 -6.32 57.85 21.12
C THR A 594 -7.82 58.13 21.23
N SER A 595 -8.60 57.12 21.63
CA SER A 595 -9.98 57.29 22.10
C SER A 595 -10.24 56.46 23.35
N SER A 596 -10.38 57.16 24.47
CA SER A 596 -10.53 56.71 25.86
C SER A 596 -11.83 55.96 26.19
N LYS A 597 -11.80 55.15 27.28
CA LYS A 597 -12.70 55.29 28.47
C LYS A 597 -12.41 54.27 29.60
N SER A 598 -13.09 54.45 30.73
CA SER A 598 -13.00 53.72 32.02
C SER A 598 -14.42 53.63 32.65
N SER A 599 -14.71 53.06 33.85
CA SER A 599 -13.92 52.80 35.07
C SER A 599 -14.59 51.69 35.95
N LEU A 600 -14.15 51.55 37.21
CA LEU A 600 -14.72 50.73 38.32
C LEU A 600 -14.46 49.21 38.26
N GLY A 601 -14.22 48.48 39.36
CA GLY A 601 -13.94 48.91 40.75
C GLY A 601 -14.03 47.77 41.78
N SER A 602 -13.15 47.78 42.82
CA SER A 602 -13.25 47.10 44.15
C SER A 602 -13.85 45.67 44.24
N SER A 603 -13.10 44.58 44.48
CA SER A 603 -12.30 44.17 45.68
C SER A 603 -13.08 43.46 46.81
N ASP A 604 -12.74 42.20 47.12
CA ASP A 604 -12.53 41.72 48.50
C ASP A 604 -11.90 40.31 48.59
N THR A 605 -11.44 39.91 49.79
CA THR A 605 -10.73 38.64 50.15
C THR A 605 -11.09 38.26 51.63
N PRO A 606 -10.45 37.33 52.39
CA PRO A 606 -9.37 36.34 52.13
C PRO A 606 -9.59 34.93 52.81
N LYS A 607 -8.49 34.14 52.91
CA LYS A 607 -8.25 32.92 53.75
C LYS A 607 -8.77 31.59 53.17
N SER A 608 -8.11 30.43 53.33
CA SER A 608 -6.71 30.01 53.64
C SER A 608 -6.58 28.51 53.21
N SER A 609 -5.50 27.72 53.31
CA SER A 609 -4.18 27.70 53.98
C SER A 609 -3.12 27.14 52.98
N GLN A 610 -1.78 27.08 53.14
CA GLN A 610 -0.86 26.56 54.19
C GLN A 610 -1.09 25.06 54.56
N VAL A 611 -0.07 24.18 54.65
CA VAL A 611 1.40 24.38 54.60
C VAL A 611 2.18 23.16 54.04
N SER A 612 3.49 23.39 53.86
CA SER A 612 4.67 22.56 53.52
C SER A 612 4.89 21.27 54.36
N THR A 613 6.02 20.52 54.36
CA THR A 613 7.45 20.66 53.94
C THR A 613 8.04 19.22 53.74
N ASP A 614 9.27 18.87 53.33
CA ASP A 614 10.52 19.52 52.89
C ASP A 614 11.36 18.53 52.01
N ARG A 615 12.68 18.75 51.86
CA ARG A 615 13.74 17.85 51.36
C ARG A 615 14.83 17.64 52.43
N ASN A 616 15.92 16.95 52.05
CA ASN A 616 17.22 16.82 52.76
C ASN A 616 17.26 15.72 53.85
N LYS A 617 18.40 15.04 54.13
CA LYS A 617 19.75 15.06 53.52
C LYS A 617 20.57 13.80 53.89
N ASN A 618 21.71 13.62 53.20
CA ASN A 618 22.94 12.94 53.67
C ASN A 618 22.89 11.41 53.96
N SER A 619 24.02 10.70 54.08
CA SER A 619 25.27 10.68 53.28
C SER A 619 26.20 9.56 53.77
N SER A 620 26.80 8.76 52.87
CA SER A 620 28.09 8.04 53.02
C SER A 620 28.38 7.22 54.31
N THR A 621 28.83 5.97 54.23
CA THR A 621 30.24 5.66 53.93
C THR A 621 30.51 4.14 53.77
N LYS A 622 31.67 3.83 53.17
CA LYS A 622 32.61 2.68 53.35
C LYS A 622 32.15 1.39 54.07
N LYS A 623 32.68 0.19 53.83
CA LYS A 623 33.50 -0.52 52.80
C LYS A 623 34.03 -1.78 53.52
N VAL A 624 34.27 -2.89 52.81
CA VAL A 624 35.07 -4.06 53.24
C VAL A 624 34.50 -4.96 54.35
N ASN A 625 34.28 -6.24 54.00
CA ASN A 625 34.96 -7.31 54.75
C ASN A 625 35.45 -8.42 53.80
N ARG A 626 36.50 -9.13 54.18
CA ARG A 626 37.13 -10.25 53.44
C ARG A 626 36.90 -11.56 54.20
N LYS A 627 36.73 -12.67 53.48
CA LYS A 627 37.55 -13.88 53.73
C LYS A 627 37.41 -14.95 52.64
N ASP A 628 38.59 -15.34 52.16
CA ASP A 628 38.99 -16.64 51.64
C ASP A 628 38.33 -17.83 52.38
N ARG A 629 38.20 -19.06 51.82
CA ARG A 629 39.28 -19.88 51.22
C ARG A 629 38.76 -21.18 50.56
N LYS A 630 39.52 -21.73 49.57
CA LYS A 630 39.87 -23.15 49.23
C LYS A 630 38.93 -24.34 49.60
N GLU A 631 38.82 -25.47 48.88
CA GLU A 631 39.36 -26.08 47.61
C GLU A 631 38.52 -27.36 47.28
N THR A 632 38.69 -28.20 46.24
CA THR A 632 39.79 -28.48 45.27
C THR A 632 39.25 -28.49 43.81
N GLY A 633 39.41 -29.39 42.81
CA GLY A 633 40.06 -30.72 42.57
C GLY A 633 39.05 -31.86 42.35
N GLN A 634 39.17 -32.82 41.40
CA GLN A 634 40.13 -33.03 40.29
C GLN A 634 39.44 -33.66 39.02
N ARG A 635 40.21 -33.91 37.95
CA ARG A 635 39.78 -34.36 36.59
C ARG A 635 39.52 -35.88 36.50
N GLN A 636 38.77 -36.29 35.46
CA GLN A 636 39.19 -37.41 34.56
C GLN A 636 38.56 -37.32 33.15
N LYS A 637 39.08 -38.09 32.18
CA LYS A 637 38.65 -38.14 30.76
C LYS A 637 38.23 -39.56 30.37
N VAL A 638 37.15 -39.74 29.61
CA VAL A 638 36.91 -40.95 28.77
C VAL A 638 36.21 -40.57 27.44
N LYS A 639 36.55 -41.30 26.37
CA LYS A 639 35.85 -41.46 25.08
C LYS A 639 35.99 -42.96 24.68
N PRO A 640 35.32 -43.47 23.64
CA PRO A 640 33.88 -43.43 23.32
C PRO A 640 33.33 -44.87 23.09
N VAL A 641 32.00 -45.06 22.93
CA VAL A 641 31.45 -46.39 22.55
C VAL A 641 30.36 -46.31 21.46
N ARG A 642 30.55 -47.15 20.44
CA ARG A 642 29.57 -47.78 19.52
C ARG A 642 29.76 -49.31 19.73
N PRO A 643 28.82 -50.23 19.40
CA PRO A 643 27.96 -50.26 18.20
C PRO A 643 26.47 -50.58 18.56
N LEU A 644 25.52 -51.08 17.77
CA LEU A 644 25.48 -52.18 16.77
C LEU A 644 24.30 -52.06 15.77
N GLN A 645 24.25 -52.95 14.78
CA GLN A 645 23.27 -53.01 13.69
C GLN A 645 22.32 -54.20 13.84
N THR A 646 21.10 -54.13 13.29
CA THR A 646 20.29 -55.33 12.95
C THR A 646 19.64 -55.23 11.56
N THR A 647 20.09 -56.14 10.71
CA THR A 647 19.49 -56.77 9.51
C THR A 647 18.09 -56.36 8.98
N ARG A 648 18.10 -56.05 7.67
CA ARG A 648 17.05 -56.24 6.64
C ARG A 648 15.95 -57.28 6.92
N MET A 649 14.76 -57.00 6.37
CA MET A 649 14.17 -57.89 5.34
C MET A 649 13.52 -57.09 4.20
N ASN A 650 13.36 -57.71 3.02
CA ASN A 650 12.79 -57.09 1.82
C ASN A 650 11.41 -57.70 1.51
N SER A 651 10.52 -56.92 0.90
CA SER A 651 9.73 -57.43 -0.24
C SER A 651 9.66 -56.36 -1.34
N ARG A 652 9.60 -56.79 -2.60
CA ARG A 652 9.49 -55.91 -3.78
C ARG A 652 8.14 -56.13 -4.45
N ARG A 653 7.59 -55.07 -5.05
CA ARG A 653 7.09 -55.16 -6.43
C ARG A 653 7.40 -53.85 -7.16
N ASN A 654 7.68 -53.97 -8.46
CA ASN A 654 8.21 -52.88 -9.28
C ASN A 654 7.08 -52.19 -10.06
N LEU A 655 7.26 -50.90 -10.34
CA LEU A 655 6.95 -50.30 -11.64
C LEU A 655 7.98 -49.19 -11.90
N GLN A 656 8.37 -48.97 -13.16
CA GLN A 656 9.37 -47.96 -13.57
C GLN A 656 8.72 -46.79 -14.33
N PRO A 657 9.37 -45.62 -14.40
CA PRO A 657 8.78 -44.39 -14.94
C PRO A 657 8.84 -44.31 -16.47
N SER A 658 7.82 -43.70 -17.08
CA SER A 658 7.77 -43.39 -18.51
C SER A 658 8.25 -41.96 -18.83
N VAL A 659 8.91 -41.83 -19.97
CA VAL A 659 9.68 -40.66 -20.44
C VAL A 659 8.81 -39.49 -20.90
N VAL A 660 9.30 -38.26 -20.71
CA VAL A 660 8.74 -37.02 -21.29
C VAL A 660 9.25 -36.82 -22.73
N PRO A 661 8.37 -36.61 -23.73
CA PRO A 661 8.74 -36.08 -25.04
C PRO A 661 8.71 -34.54 -25.05
N SER A 662 9.67 -33.92 -25.73
CA SER A 662 9.70 -32.47 -25.99
C SER A 662 9.45 -32.17 -27.47
N PRO A 663 8.70 -31.10 -27.82
CA PRO A 663 8.46 -30.73 -29.20
C PRO A 663 9.70 -30.07 -29.83
N ARG A 664 10.13 -30.55 -30.99
CA ARG A 664 11.17 -29.89 -31.81
C ARG A 664 10.57 -28.76 -32.63
N ARG A 665 11.37 -27.72 -32.87
CA ARG A 665 11.13 -26.74 -33.95
C ARG A 665 11.12 -27.45 -35.30
N THR A 666 10.24 -27.01 -36.20
CA THR A 666 10.42 -27.10 -37.64
C THR A 666 10.12 -25.73 -38.25
N SER A 667 10.67 -25.48 -39.43
CA SER A 667 10.56 -24.21 -40.18
C SER A 667 10.41 -24.53 -41.66
N GLY A 668 9.37 -24.01 -42.29
CA GLY A 668 9.04 -24.20 -43.70
C GLY A 668 7.92 -23.24 -44.08
N ASN A 669 7.90 -22.77 -45.33
CA ASN A 669 7.11 -21.60 -45.75
C ASN A 669 5.95 -21.95 -46.70
N SER A 670 5.01 -21.00 -46.76
CA SER A 670 4.26 -20.52 -47.95
C SER A 670 3.18 -21.38 -48.62
N ALA A 671 2.16 -20.65 -49.10
CA ALA A 671 1.10 -21.02 -50.05
C ALA A 671 0.01 -22.01 -49.58
N ASP A 672 -1.27 -21.85 -49.94
CA ASP A 672 -2.03 -20.61 -50.22
C ASP A 672 -3.55 -20.88 -50.21
N THR A 673 -4.37 -19.82 -50.22
CA THR A 673 -5.80 -19.76 -50.63
C THR A 673 -6.89 -20.61 -49.94
N GLU A 674 -7.91 -19.88 -49.46
CA GLU A 674 -9.36 -20.13 -49.56
C GLU A 674 -10.14 -21.02 -48.55
N LEU A 675 -11.42 -20.65 -48.45
CA LEU A 675 -12.49 -21.03 -47.52
C LEU A 675 -13.45 -22.06 -48.18
N PRO A 676 -14.41 -22.70 -47.47
CA PRO A 676 -14.94 -22.38 -46.13
C PRO A 676 -14.71 -23.42 -45.01
#